data_AF-A0A1A9VP70-F1
#
_entry.id   AF-A0A1A9VP70-F1
#
_cell.length_a   1.000
_cell.length_b   1.000
_cell.length_c   1.000
_cell.angle_alpha   90.00
_cell.angle_beta   90.00
_cell.angle_gamma   90.00
#
_symmetry.space_group_name_H-M   'P 1'
#
loop_
_entity.id
_entity.type
_entity.pdbx_description
1 polymer ?
#
loop_
_entity_poly.entity_id
_entity_poly.type
_entity_poly.pdbx_seq_one_letter_code
_entity_poly.pdbx_strand_id
1 'polypeptide(L)'
;MEGDNNEENYEVAPKKIKTEWSKSYSNKAMQMMKRMGHKAGEGLGKQNQGRLEPVVPYQQDGRRGFGLQPNTIQIAEEPWDFNCEEIYLPETANWLPNEHNFENTFEKMKSWITFGDRKDTIEEETSFCEKDILTGMLEAKTIFDQFSESELRKARSRSNPFETIRSSIFQNRAAVKMANIDSMLGFMFTNPKDKEDKSLIESNDLMYFADICAGPGGFSEYVLYRKSWEAKGFGFTLRGPNDFKLDKFFAGPPECFDPHYGVKDDGNIYVEANQESFADYVLKHCEVGVHIVMADGGFSVERQENIQEILSKQLYLCQCLLGLKILRPKGHFVCKFFDIFTAFSVGLIYLMYNCFEKISIIKPNSSRPANSERYLICKWKKENTVEICSHLNFINNILNQRTDDKDVLEIVDSLLLIKDERFVTYITNSNNFIGKNQIIGLKKMIAFCRNPRLREGRQSDFRKRCLELWNLPDKLRQAPENKPVDKFLEEFLSDWHKDKAWLNSSATELLSTEVLCEKVESIHDWYFMPIGRNESSSTTCTFFVCTTKGKLSRYTTNKKWESVEYIFEIPSKSFFYGELVYEYSGEGRIQTRVCTLHIIDAVLLGGKDIRRLPLNKRVSMCAKFAKSISKPYKPGNTALIRSKPIFKLGDISQFFSQMRHYTLKDNSQRYGIALNDVNTKFFVPGGIMLFCEICHNFYSKISKSQNKLYYYDKVHHMSYFKSNMPREMSNMLHASFRNSFIRRLLWKWTNTNQVEENGVKVDPNILYRDDIQVFVVNKHNV
;
A
#
# COMPACT_ATOMS: atom_id res chain seq x y z
N MET A 1 15.87 5.90 -24.29
CA MET A 1 14.98 6.91 -24.87
C MET A 1 13.89 7.12 -23.85
N GLU A 2 14.11 8.12 -23.01
CA GLU A 2 13.37 8.42 -21.79
C GLU A 2 12.46 9.63 -22.06
N GLY A 3 11.16 9.47 -21.82
CA GLY A 3 10.19 10.57 -21.77
C GLY A 3 9.69 10.71 -20.34
N ASP A 4 10.11 11.77 -19.67
CA ASP A 4 9.98 11.99 -18.24
C ASP A 4 8.93 13.10 -17.98
N ASN A 5 7.64 12.72 -17.96
CA ASN A 5 6.54 13.63 -17.64
C ASN A 5 6.05 13.42 -16.20
N ASN A 6 6.47 14.33 -15.32
CA ASN A 6 6.03 14.49 -13.93
C ASN A 6 5.92 16.01 -13.69
N GLU A 7 4.74 16.60 -13.90
CA GLU A 7 4.54 18.07 -13.88
C GLU A 7 4.62 18.75 -12.50
N GLU A 8 4.90 18.03 -11.42
CA GLU A 8 4.89 18.65 -10.08
C GLU A 8 6.27 18.86 -9.42
N ASN A 9 7.38 18.39 -10.00
CA ASN A 9 8.72 18.60 -9.42
C ASN A 9 9.84 18.56 -10.49
N TYR A 10 10.32 19.71 -10.93
CA TYR A 10 11.68 19.84 -11.49
C TYR A 10 12.42 20.98 -10.79
N GLU A 11 13.28 20.64 -9.82
CA GLU A 11 14.55 21.36 -9.65
C GLU A 11 15.46 20.86 -10.77
N VAL A 12 15.78 21.73 -11.72
CA VAL A 12 16.78 21.45 -12.76
C VAL A 12 18.14 21.35 -12.06
N ALA A 13 18.73 20.15 -12.01
CA ALA A 13 20.14 20.01 -11.66
C ALA A 13 20.99 20.86 -12.63
N PRO A 14 22.05 21.55 -12.17
CA PRO A 14 22.88 22.37 -13.04
C PRO A 14 23.38 21.53 -14.21
N LYS A 15 22.96 21.89 -15.44
CA LYS A 15 23.39 21.21 -16.66
C LYS A 15 24.93 21.23 -16.69
N LYS A 16 25.56 20.06 -16.61
CA LYS A 16 26.95 19.91 -17.08
C LYS A 16 26.95 20.30 -18.55
N ILE A 17 27.64 21.40 -18.87
CA ILE A 17 27.80 21.90 -20.23
C ILE A 17 28.45 20.80 -21.08
N LYS A 18 27.71 20.25 -22.03
CA LYS A 18 28.25 19.32 -23.03
C LYS A 18 29.04 20.12 -24.07
N THR A 19 30.33 19.82 -24.20
CA THR A 19 31.29 20.34 -25.19
C THR A 19 31.07 19.73 -26.59
N GLU A 20 29.83 19.70 -27.10
CA GLU A 20 29.48 19.12 -28.42
C GLU A 20 29.24 20.15 -29.54
N TRP A 21 29.65 21.40 -29.35
CA TRP A 21 29.38 22.50 -30.30
C TRP A 21 30.31 22.50 -31.54
N SER A 22 31.38 21.71 -31.52
CA SER A 22 32.40 21.70 -32.59
C SER A 22 31.92 21.15 -33.94
N LYS A 23 30.73 20.51 -33.99
CA LYS A 23 30.20 19.89 -35.22
C LYS A 23 29.29 20.81 -36.06
N SER A 24 29.00 22.03 -35.62
CA SER A 24 27.95 22.89 -36.23
C SER A 24 28.46 23.95 -37.23
N TYR A 25 29.77 24.10 -37.46
CA TYR A 25 30.30 25.15 -38.34
C TYR A 25 30.78 24.59 -39.69
N SER A 26 30.52 25.33 -40.77
CA SER A 26 31.08 24.99 -42.09
C SER A 26 32.60 25.18 -42.10
N ASN A 27 33.32 24.36 -42.88
CA ASN A 27 34.79 24.43 -43.01
C ASN A 27 35.28 25.84 -43.42
N LYS A 28 34.46 26.59 -44.17
CA LYS A 28 34.77 27.95 -44.62
C LYS A 28 34.72 28.96 -43.46
N ALA A 29 33.73 28.84 -42.57
CA ALA A 29 33.61 29.66 -41.37
C ALA A 29 34.78 29.40 -40.40
N MET A 30 35.17 28.14 -40.22
CA MET A 30 36.33 27.77 -39.38
C MET A 30 37.65 28.34 -39.90
N GLN A 31 37.87 28.34 -41.22
CA GLN A 31 39.07 28.96 -41.81
C GLN A 31 39.09 30.48 -41.66
N MET A 32 37.94 31.17 -41.78
CA MET A 32 37.85 32.61 -41.51
C MET A 32 38.16 32.93 -40.04
N MET A 33 37.57 32.19 -39.11
CA MET A 33 37.84 32.37 -37.66
C MET A 33 39.32 32.17 -37.34
N LYS A 34 39.96 31.15 -37.93
CA LYS A 34 41.40 30.90 -37.74
C LYS A 34 42.29 32.03 -38.29
N ARG A 35 41.91 32.64 -39.43
CA ARG A 35 42.60 33.82 -39.99
C ARG A 35 42.41 35.08 -39.13
N MET A 36 41.33 35.16 -38.35
CA MET A 36 41.05 36.23 -37.39
C MET A 36 41.65 35.98 -36.00
N GLY A 37 42.50 34.96 -35.84
CA GLY A 37 43.24 34.68 -34.60
C GLY A 37 42.53 33.75 -33.61
N HIS A 38 41.40 33.12 -33.97
CA HIS A 38 40.69 32.21 -33.08
C HIS A 38 41.49 30.93 -32.79
N LYS A 39 41.67 30.61 -31.51
CA LYS A 39 42.18 29.34 -30.98
C LYS A 39 41.04 28.55 -30.34
N ALA A 40 41.04 27.23 -30.51
CA ALA A 40 39.97 26.38 -29.98
C ALA A 40 39.90 26.48 -28.45
N GLY A 41 38.73 26.86 -27.93
CA GLY A 41 38.51 27.06 -26.49
C GLY A 41 38.81 28.48 -25.97
N GLU A 42 39.13 29.44 -26.86
CA GLU A 42 39.37 30.85 -26.53
C GLU A 42 38.40 31.77 -27.28
N GLY A 43 38.11 32.95 -26.71
CA GLY A 43 37.24 33.95 -27.31
C GLY A 43 37.80 34.57 -28.60
N LEU A 44 36.95 34.94 -29.55
CA LEU A 44 37.40 35.59 -30.80
C LEU A 44 37.94 37.01 -30.54
N GLY A 45 39.19 37.31 -30.91
CA GLY A 45 39.79 38.66 -30.82
C GLY A 45 41.30 38.65 -30.59
N LYS A 46 41.99 39.79 -30.82
CA LYS A 46 43.46 39.91 -30.70
C LYS A 46 44.03 39.58 -29.30
N GLN A 47 43.21 39.68 -28.27
CA GLN A 47 43.52 39.37 -26.86
C GLN A 47 42.61 38.26 -26.30
N ASN A 48 41.99 37.44 -27.16
CA ASN A 48 41.05 36.39 -26.77
C ASN A 48 39.81 36.88 -25.99
N GLN A 49 39.41 38.13 -26.20
CA GLN A 49 38.36 38.82 -25.44
C GLN A 49 36.93 38.53 -25.90
N GLY A 50 36.76 37.76 -26.98
CA GLY A 50 35.44 37.40 -27.49
C GLY A 50 34.70 36.45 -26.54
N ARG A 51 33.38 36.39 -26.65
CA ARG A 51 32.59 35.44 -25.86
C ARG A 51 32.90 34.01 -26.31
N LEU A 52 33.11 33.13 -25.32
CA LEU A 52 33.26 31.68 -25.51
C LEU A 52 31.91 30.98 -25.73
N GLU A 53 30.85 31.55 -25.15
CA GLU A 53 29.50 31.03 -25.27
C GLU A 53 28.74 31.78 -26.38
N PRO A 54 28.03 31.07 -27.27
CA PRO A 54 27.15 31.72 -28.23
C PRO A 54 26.08 32.52 -27.49
N VAL A 55 25.70 33.67 -28.04
CA VAL A 55 24.59 34.45 -27.53
C VAL A 55 23.35 33.58 -27.63
N VAL A 56 22.87 33.09 -26.49
CA VAL A 56 21.65 32.29 -26.42
C VAL A 56 20.52 33.15 -26.98
N PRO A 57 19.82 32.73 -28.05
CA PRO A 57 18.66 33.46 -28.52
C PRO A 57 17.65 33.51 -27.36
N TYR A 58 17.18 34.71 -27.02
CA TYR A 58 16.17 34.90 -25.99
C TYR A 58 14.91 34.11 -26.39
N GLN A 59 14.66 32.99 -25.70
CA GLN A 59 13.40 32.24 -25.82
C GLN A 59 12.35 32.96 -24.99
N GLN A 60 11.31 33.42 -25.65
CA GLN A 60 10.23 34.20 -25.08
C GLN A 60 9.10 33.26 -24.63
N ASP A 61 8.86 33.16 -23.33
CA ASP A 61 7.71 32.45 -22.77
C ASP A 61 6.51 33.40 -22.65
N GLY A 62 5.40 33.10 -23.34
CA GLY A 62 4.09 33.77 -23.20
C GLY A 62 3.69 34.75 -24.32
N ARG A 63 2.49 35.36 -24.19
CA ARG A 63 1.85 36.26 -25.19
C ARG A 63 2.46 37.68 -25.29
N ARG A 64 3.70 37.90 -24.84
CA ARG A 64 4.33 39.22 -24.97
C ARG A 64 4.75 39.40 -26.43
N GLY A 65 4.22 40.41 -27.12
CA GLY A 65 4.60 40.72 -28.50
C GLY A 65 6.07 41.17 -28.61
N PHE A 66 6.64 41.07 -29.82
CA PHE A 66 7.97 41.62 -30.12
C PHE A 66 7.99 43.13 -29.83
N GLY A 67 8.91 43.57 -28.96
CA GLY A 67 9.15 45.00 -28.66
C GLY A 67 8.63 45.51 -27.31
N LEU A 68 7.93 44.69 -26.52
CA LEU A 68 7.62 45.03 -25.12
C LEU A 68 8.86 44.78 -24.25
N GLN A 69 9.54 45.86 -23.83
CA GLN A 69 10.55 45.77 -22.78
C GLN A 69 9.93 45.09 -21.55
N PRO A 70 10.67 44.26 -20.80
CA PRO A 70 10.17 43.80 -19.52
C PRO A 70 9.81 45.06 -18.73
N ASN A 71 8.52 45.29 -18.47
CA ASN A 71 8.14 46.26 -17.45
C ASN A 71 9.00 45.88 -16.27
N THR A 72 9.95 46.75 -15.95
CA THR A 72 10.74 46.68 -14.75
C THR A 72 9.68 46.47 -13.69
N ILE A 73 9.62 45.27 -13.10
CA ILE A 73 8.70 45.02 -11.99
C ILE A 73 9.13 46.08 -10.99
N GLN A 74 8.39 47.18 -10.92
CA GLN A 74 8.57 48.15 -9.86
C GLN A 74 8.40 47.29 -8.62
N ILE A 75 9.49 47.12 -7.88
CA ILE A 75 9.46 46.37 -6.63
C ILE A 75 8.50 47.17 -5.76
N ALA A 76 7.24 46.72 -5.73
CA ALA A 76 6.24 47.35 -4.92
C ALA A 76 6.64 47.03 -3.47
N GLU A 77 6.83 48.06 -2.64
CA GLU A 77 6.98 47.90 -1.20
C GLU A 77 5.64 47.58 -0.53
N GLU A 78 4.72 46.90 -1.24
CA GLU A 78 3.43 46.48 -0.69
C GLU A 78 3.69 45.54 0.51
N PRO A 79 3.32 45.94 1.73
CA PRO A 79 3.40 45.06 2.88
C PRO A 79 2.30 43.99 2.77
N TRP A 80 2.61 42.76 3.15
CA TRP A 80 1.59 41.71 3.34
C TRP A 80 1.33 41.54 4.84
N ASP A 81 0.06 41.66 5.24
CA ASP A 81 -0.33 41.34 6.62
C ASP A 81 -0.51 39.83 6.78
N PHE A 82 0.40 39.22 7.54
CA PHE A 82 0.37 37.78 7.82
C PHE A 82 -0.76 37.38 8.76
N ASN A 83 -1.42 38.33 9.45
CA ASN A 83 -2.56 38.05 10.32
C ASN A 83 -3.87 37.85 9.56
N CYS A 84 -3.92 38.20 8.27
CA CYS A 84 -5.07 37.93 7.40
C CYS A 84 -5.29 36.43 7.14
N GLU A 85 -4.29 35.57 7.38
CA GLU A 85 -4.35 34.13 7.14
C GLU A 85 -4.56 33.39 8.47
N GLU A 86 -5.75 32.83 8.68
CA GLU A 86 -6.03 31.97 9.83
C GLU A 86 -5.59 30.53 9.56
N ILE A 87 -4.65 30.04 10.38
CA ILE A 87 -4.10 28.69 10.27
C ILE A 87 -4.36 27.93 11.56
N TYR A 88 -5.11 26.83 11.43
CA TYR A 88 -5.43 25.94 12.55
C TYR A 88 -4.50 24.72 12.55
N LEU A 89 -3.90 24.41 13.70
CA LEU A 89 -3.06 23.23 13.94
C LEU A 89 -3.27 22.71 15.38
N PRO A 90 -3.86 21.51 15.58
CA PRO A 90 -4.39 20.62 14.54
C PRO A 90 -5.58 21.24 13.79
N GLU A 91 -5.77 20.85 12.54
CA GLU A 91 -6.96 21.20 11.77
C GLU A 91 -8.23 20.56 12.35
N THR A 92 -9.39 21.15 12.08
CA THR A 92 -10.69 20.64 12.50
C THR A 92 -11.52 20.19 11.30
N ALA A 93 -12.23 19.07 11.43
CA ALA A 93 -13.18 18.60 10.43
C ALA A 93 -14.62 18.83 10.91
N ASN A 94 -15.41 19.58 10.14
CA ASN A 94 -16.85 19.73 10.37
C ASN A 94 -17.58 18.53 9.76
N TRP A 95 -18.31 17.77 10.56
CA TRP A 95 -18.99 16.54 10.13
C TRP A 95 -20.48 16.76 9.93
N LEU A 96 -20.99 16.35 8.79
CA LEU A 96 -22.42 16.25 8.51
C LEU A 96 -22.88 14.79 8.71
N PRO A 97 -23.61 14.47 9.80
CA PRO A 97 -24.15 13.15 10.03
C PRO A 97 -25.44 12.92 9.23
N ASN A 98 -25.62 11.69 8.75
CA ASN A 98 -26.82 11.22 8.09
C ASN A 98 -27.53 10.15 8.91
N GLU A 99 -28.64 10.52 9.54
CA GLU A 99 -29.44 9.61 10.36
C GLU A 99 -30.55 8.90 9.56
N HIS A 100 -30.72 9.25 8.29
CA HIS A 100 -31.79 8.72 7.45
C HIS A 100 -31.31 7.55 6.60
N ASN A 101 -32.23 6.62 6.34
CA ASN A 101 -32.04 5.58 5.34
C ASN A 101 -32.51 6.11 3.99
N PHE A 102 -31.71 5.84 2.95
CA PHE A 102 -32.07 6.21 1.60
C PHE A 102 -33.02 5.16 1.02
N GLU A 103 -34.25 5.56 0.69
CA GLU A 103 -35.32 4.64 0.26
C GLU A 103 -35.65 4.75 -1.23
N ASN A 104 -35.01 5.66 -1.98
CA ASN A 104 -35.31 5.81 -3.41
C ASN A 104 -34.69 4.69 -4.23
N THR A 105 -35.50 4.06 -5.06
CA THR A 105 -35.06 3.03 -6.00
C THR A 105 -34.37 3.65 -7.21
N PHE A 106 -33.53 2.86 -7.89
CA PHE A 106 -32.88 3.23 -9.15
C PHE A 106 -33.86 3.72 -10.20
N GLU A 107 -35.01 3.06 -10.35
CA GLU A 107 -36.04 3.48 -11.31
C GLU A 107 -36.59 4.88 -11.02
N LYS A 108 -36.76 5.24 -9.74
CA LYS A 108 -37.15 6.60 -9.36
C LYS A 108 -36.01 7.59 -9.59
N MET A 109 -34.76 7.20 -9.34
CA MET A 109 -33.61 8.09 -9.54
C MET A 109 -33.33 8.41 -11.00
N LYS A 110 -33.73 7.55 -11.95
CA LYS A 110 -33.62 7.86 -13.39
C LYS A 110 -34.35 9.16 -13.75
N SER A 111 -35.49 9.45 -13.12
CA SER A 111 -36.24 10.68 -13.40
C SER A 111 -35.63 11.94 -12.78
N TRP A 112 -34.58 11.81 -11.96
CA TRP A 112 -33.85 12.95 -11.38
C TRP A 112 -32.84 13.57 -12.32
N ILE A 113 -32.53 12.90 -13.43
CA ILE A 113 -31.45 13.32 -14.33
C ILE A 113 -31.94 14.46 -15.22
N THR A 114 -31.31 15.62 -15.11
CA THR A 114 -31.59 16.79 -15.96
C THR A 114 -30.55 16.87 -17.06
N PHE A 115 -31.00 16.90 -18.31
CA PHE A 115 -30.15 17.11 -19.50
C PHE A 115 -30.22 18.56 -19.96
N GLY A 116 -29.10 19.09 -20.46
CA GLY A 116 -29.06 20.41 -21.06
C GLY A 116 -27.85 20.59 -21.96
N ASP A 117 -27.61 21.81 -22.41
CA ASP A 117 -26.40 22.13 -23.20
C ASP A 117 -25.18 22.09 -22.30
N ARG A 118 -24.05 21.63 -22.84
CA ARG A 118 -22.77 21.63 -22.13
C ARG A 118 -22.42 23.06 -21.72
N LYS A 119 -22.24 23.28 -20.42
CA LYS A 119 -21.68 24.53 -19.90
C LYS A 119 -20.15 24.45 -19.91
N ASP A 120 -19.50 25.48 -20.43
CA ASP A 120 -18.04 25.66 -20.36
C ASP A 120 -17.67 26.94 -19.58
N THR A 121 -18.57 27.37 -18.70
CA THR A 121 -18.48 28.56 -17.84
C THR A 121 -18.91 28.21 -16.42
N ILE A 122 -18.38 28.92 -15.42
CA ILE A 122 -18.66 28.67 -13.99
C ILE A 122 -19.21 29.91 -13.29
N GLU A 123 -19.19 31.07 -13.94
CA GLU A 123 -19.51 32.40 -13.39
C GLU A 123 -20.92 32.50 -12.80
N GLU A 124 -21.85 31.69 -13.30
CA GLU A 124 -23.27 31.69 -12.89
C GLU A 124 -23.61 30.63 -11.82
N GLU A 125 -22.67 29.74 -11.48
CA GLU A 125 -22.88 28.62 -10.55
C GLU A 125 -22.85 29.10 -9.08
N THR A 126 -23.87 29.88 -8.71
CA THR A 126 -24.00 30.55 -7.40
C THR A 126 -25.02 29.90 -6.46
N SER A 127 -25.63 28.78 -6.85
CA SER A 127 -26.67 28.10 -6.07
C SER A 127 -26.18 27.59 -4.71
N PHE A 128 -24.87 27.33 -4.58
CA PHE A 128 -24.26 26.74 -3.38
C PHE A 128 -23.03 27.53 -2.89
N CYS A 129 -22.95 28.82 -3.23
CA CYS A 129 -21.85 29.71 -2.84
C CYS A 129 -22.32 31.17 -2.91
N GLU A 130 -21.81 32.03 -2.03
CA GLU A 130 -22.00 33.47 -2.14
C GLU A 130 -21.38 34.00 -3.44
N LYS A 131 -22.15 34.80 -4.20
CA LYS A 131 -21.71 35.37 -5.48
C LYS A 131 -20.37 36.10 -5.37
N ASP A 132 -20.20 36.90 -4.32
CA ASP A 132 -18.97 37.68 -4.09
C ASP A 132 -17.74 36.79 -3.89
N ILE A 133 -17.92 35.60 -3.32
CA ILE A 133 -16.84 34.62 -3.13
C ILE A 133 -16.43 34.01 -4.47
N LEU A 134 -17.41 33.58 -5.27
CA LEU A 134 -17.13 33.02 -6.60
C LEU A 134 -16.44 34.06 -7.50
N THR A 135 -17.00 35.27 -7.58
CA THR A 135 -16.42 36.38 -8.36
C THR A 135 -15.01 36.72 -7.86
N GLY A 136 -14.81 36.86 -6.55
CA GLY A 136 -13.50 37.17 -5.98
C GLY A 136 -12.44 36.09 -6.23
N MET A 137 -12.84 34.81 -6.25
CA MET A 137 -11.94 33.72 -6.62
C MET A 137 -11.54 33.78 -8.10
N LEU A 138 -12.50 33.99 -9.00
CA LEU A 138 -12.25 34.04 -10.45
C LEU A 138 -11.38 35.24 -10.82
N GLU A 139 -11.69 36.43 -10.31
CA GLU A 139 -10.89 37.64 -10.53
C GLU A 139 -9.44 37.45 -10.06
N ALA A 140 -9.25 36.87 -8.87
CA ALA A 140 -7.92 36.63 -8.33
C ALA A 140 -7.13 35.59 -9.14
N LYS A 141 -7.79 34.57 -9.72
CA LYS A 141 -7.17 33.61 -10.63
C LYS A 141 -6.74 34.27 -11.95
N THR A 142 -7.57 35.13 -12.54
CA THR A 142 -7.26 35.84 -13.80
C THR A 142 -6.05 36.78 -13.68
N ILE A 143 -5.78 37.34 -12.49
CA ILE A 143 -4.57 38.16 -12.27
C ILE A 143 -3.28 37.34 -12.50
N PHE A 144 -3.31 36.01 -12.30
CA PHE A 144 -2.12 35.18 -12.53
C PHE A 144 -1.70 35.08 -13.99
N ASP A 145 -2.60 35.32 -14.94
CA ASP A 145 -2.29 35.31 -16.37
C ASP A 145 -1.25 36.39 -16.76
N GLN A 146 -1.01 37.36 -15.87
CA GLN A 146 -0.01 38.42 -16.04
C GLN A 146 1.43 37.95 -15.73
N PHE A 147 1.59 36.87 -14.96
CA PHE A 147 2.87 36.39 -14.47
C PHE A 147 3.32 35.13 -15.22
N SER A 148 4.64 34.96 -15.35
CA SER A 148 5.19 33.72 -15.89
C SER A 148 5.07 32.56 -14.91
N GLU A 149 5.05 31.34 -15.41
CA GLU A 149 4.95 30.15 -14.57
C GLU A 149 6.11 30.03 -13.56
N SER A 150 7.31 30.43 -13.96
CA SER A 150 8.51 30.47 -13.10
C SER A 150 8.35 31.44 -11.93
N GLU A 151 7.77 32.61 -12.17
CA GLU A 151 7.50 33.61 -11.13
C GLU A 151 6.46 33.09 -10.14
N LEU A 152 5.35 32.52 -10.64
CA LEU A 152 4.30 31.91 -9.83
C LEU A 152 4.85 30.78 -8.96
N ARG A 153 5.67 29.87 -9.53
CA ARG A 153 6.28 28.75 -8.79
C ARG A 153 7.19 29.26 -7.66
N LYS A 154 8.00 30.29 -7.89
CA LYS A 154 8.89 30.89 -6.87
C LYS A 154 8.11 31.65 -5.80
N ALA A 155 7.06 32.39 -6.17
CA ALA A 155 6.21 33.10 -5.23
C ALA A 155 5.47 32.11 -4.33
N ARG A 156 4.85 31.09 -4.93
CA ARG A 156 4.18 29.99 -4.22
C ARG A 156 5.07 29.33 -3.18
N SER A 157 6.31 28.99 -3.55
CA SER A 157 7.23 28.33 -2.62
C SER A 157 7.63 29.21 -1.43
N ARG A 158 7.63 30.53 -1.61
CA ARG A 158 7.97 31.50 -0.55
C ARG A 158 6.76 31.90 0.30
N SER A 159 5.56 31.87 -0.27
CA SER A 159 4.33 32.34 0.38
C SER A 159 3.61 31.25 1.17
N ASN A 160 3.69 29.98 0.74
CA ASN A 160 3.02 28.87 1.39
C ASN A 160 3.72 28.50 2.73
N PRO A 161 3.03 28.60 3.88
CA PRO A 161 3.60 28.23 5.19
C PRO A 161 4.05 26.77 5.31
N PHE A 162 3.50 25.88 4.49
CA PHE A 162 3.73 24.44 4.57
C PHE A 162 4.68 23.89 3.50
N GLU A 163 5.22 24.73 2.60
CA GLU A 163 5.97 24.25 1.43
C GLU A 163 7.24 23.46 1.80
N THR A 164 7.90 23.82 2.90
CA THR A 164 9.15 23.18 3.34
C THR A 164 8.96 21.74 3.77
N ILE A 165 7.74 21.28 4.07
CA ILE A 165 7.46 19.87 4.39
C ILE A 165 7.76 18.97 3.17
N ARG A 166 7.47 19.48 1.96
CA ARG A 166 7.65 18.77 0.69
C ARG A 166 7.04 17.36 0.76
N SER A 167 7.79 16.33 0.36
CA SER A 167 7.36 14.93 0.41
C SER A 167 7.83 14.18 1.66
N SER A 168 8.48 14.85 2.62
CA SER A 168 9.10 14.19 3.79
C SER A 168 9.96 12.98 3.37
N ILE A 169 9.68 11.78 3.88
CA ILE A 169 10.33 10.51 3.57
C ILE A 169 9.73 9.79 2.34
N PHE A 170 8.65 10.31 1.76
CA PHE A 170 7.86 9.67 0.72
C PHE A 170 8.23 10.11 -0.70
N GLN A 171 7.71 9.37 -1.68
CA GLN A 171 7.99 9.60 -3.09
C GLN A 171 7.47 10.93 -3.64
N ASN A 172 6.35 11.40 -3.09
CA ASN A 172 5.68 12.61 -3.51
C ASN A 172 4.91 13.22 -2.32
N ARG A 173 4.33 14.40 -2.55
CA ARG A 173 3.60 15.14 -1.51
C ARG A 173 2.21 14.58 -1.23
N ALA A 174 1.63 13.82 -2.15
CA ALA A 174 0.33 13.19 -1.92
C ALA A 174 0.38 12.28 -0.67
N ALA A 175 1.47 11.53 -0.48
CA ALA A 175 1.67 10.75 0.75
C ALA A 175 1.57 11.60 2.04
N VAL A 176 2.13 12.82 2.02
CA VAL A 176 2.05 13.77 3.13
C VAL A 176 0.63 14.29 3.33
N LYS A 177 -0.14 14.47 2.25
CA LYS A 177 -1.57 14.81 2.35
C LYS A 177 -2.36 13.73 3.06
N MET A 178 -2.13 12.46 2.70
CA MET A 178 -2.78 11.35 3.40
C MET A 178 -2.34 11.27 4.87
N ALA A 179 -1.05 11.53 5.18
CA ALA A 179 -0.58 11.59 6.57
C ALA A 179 -1.28 12.69 7.39
N ASN A 180 -1.44 13.86 6.79
CA ASN A 180 -2.14 15.00 7.39
C ASN A 180 -3.62 14.69 7.62
N ILE A 181 -4.31 14.18 6.60
CA ILE A 181 -5.74 13.84 6.67
C ILE A 181 -5.96 12.74 7.73
N ASP A 182 -5.17 11.68 7.70
CA ASP A 182 -5.29 10.56 8.64
C ASP A 182 -5.05 11.03 10.07
N SER A 183 -4.00 11.83 10.31
CA SER A 183 -3.71 12.41 11.63
C SER A 183 -4.83 13.32 12.14
N MET A 184 -5.33 14.23 11.29
CA MET A 184 -6.43 15.16 11.64
C MET A 184 -7.69 14.40 12.07
N LEU A 185 -7.91 13.21 11.50
CA LEU A 185 -9.10 12.41 11.72
C LEU A 185 -8.88 11.25 12.71
N GLY A 186 -7.88 11.37 13.59
CA GLY A 186 -7.63 10.40 14.66
C GLY A 186 -7.14 9.05 14.14
N PHE A 187 -6.39 9.04 13.04
CA PHE A 187 -5.88 7.86 12.35
C PHE A 187 -6.96 6.89 11.87
N MET A 188 -8.17 7.38 11.54
CA MET A 188 -9.28 6.51 11.14
C MET A 188 -8.99 5.68 9.89
N PHE A 189 -8.07 6.09 9.00
CA PHE A 189 -7.75 5.29 7.82
C PHE A 189 -6.77 4.17 8.14
N THR A 190 -5.71 4.45 8.91
CA THR A 190 -4.70 3.43 9.27
C THR A 190 -5.07 2.61 10.52
N ASN A 191 -6.07 3.04 11.27
CA ASN A 191 -6.64 2.35 12.42
C ASN A 191 -8.18 2.45 12.40
N PRO A 192 -8.85 1.82 11.43
CA PRO A 192 -10.29 1.93 11.24
C PRO A 192 -11.06 1.27 12.39
N LYS A 193 -12.03 2.00 12.94
CA LYS A 193 -12.87 1.59 14.06
C LYS A 193 -14.34 1.82 13.79
N ASP A 194 -15.21 1.05 14.43
CA ASP A 194 -16.65 1.26 14.39
C ASP A 194 -17.12 2.39 15.34
N LYS A 195 -18.44 2.55 15.47
CA LYS A 195 -19.09 3.57 16.32
C LYS A 195 -18.80 3.37 17.82
N GLU A 196 -18.44 2.16 18.22
CA GLU A 196 -18.17 1.77 19.62
C GLU A 196 -16.66 1.78 19.93
N ASP A 197 -15.85 2.37 19.04
CA ASP A 197 -14.38 2.41 19.13
C ASP A 197 -13.70 1.02 19.04
N LYS A 198 -14.42 0.00 18.55
CA LYS A 198 -13.85 -1.33 18.30
C LYS A 198 -13.16 -1.37 16.95
N SER A 199 -11.98 -1.99 16.91
CA SER A 199 -11.21 -2.20 15.67
C SER A 199 -12.04 -2.96 14.64
N LEU A 200 -12.08 -2.46 13.41
CA LEU A 200 -12.64 -3.17 12.25
C LEU A 200 -11.70 -4.28 11.74
N ILE A 201 -10.44 -4.28 12.20
CA ILE A 201 -9.42 -5.27 11.83
C ILE A 201 -9.29 -6.28 12.97
N GLU A 202 -9.54 -7.55 12.68
CA GLU A 202 -9.30 -8.64 13.62
C GLU A 202 -7.80 -8.91 13.81
N SER A 203 -7.40 -9.42 14.99
CA SER A 203 -5.99 -9.57 15.36
C SER A 203 -5.11 -10.33 14.35
N ASN A 204 -5.66 -11.37 13.73
CA ASN A 204 -4.97 -12.22 12.77
C ASN A 204 -5.26 -11.87 11.30
N ASP A 205 -6.06 -10.83 11.03
CA ASP A 205 -6.40 -10.42 9.67
C ASP A 205 -5.63 -9.19 9.21
N LEU A 206 -5.63 -8.96 7.90
CA LEU A 206 -4.97 -7.84 7.24
C LEU A 206 -5.87 -6.61 7.17
N MET A 207 -5.24 -5.44 7.21
CA MET A 207 -5.92 -4.22 6.79
C MET A 207 -5.93 -4.14 5.25
N TYR A 208 -7.09 -4.38 4.65
CA TYR A 208 -7.28 -4.17 3.21
C TYR A 208 -7.59 -2.71 2.86
N PHE A 209 -6.96 -2.20 1.81
CA PHE A 209 -7.23 -0.88 1.24
C PHE A 209 -7.19 -0.87 -0.29
N ALA A 210 -7.83 0.13 -0.91
CA ALA A 210 -7.68 0.39 -2.34
C ALA A 210 -7.29 1.85 -2.60
N ASP A 211 -6.48 2.06 -3.65
CA ASP A 211 -5.99 3.37 -4.09
C ASP A 211 -6.28 3.53 -5.59
N ILE A 212 -7.25 4.40 -5.91
CA ILE A 212 -7.84 4.56 -7.24
C ILE A 212 -7.41 5.90 -7.84
N CYS A 213 -7.11 5.92 -9.14
CA CYS A 213 -6.60 7.07 -9.87
C CYS A 213 -5.35 7.68 -9.20
N ALA A 214 -4.47 6.80 -8.70
CA ALA A 214 -3.51 7.16 -7.67
C ALA A 214 -2.04 7.11 -8.11
N GLY A 215 -1.74 6.94 -9.40
CA GLY A 215 -0.35 6.98 -9.87
C GLY A 215 0.32 8.31 -9.49
N PRO A 216 1.55 8.30 -8.92
CA PRO A 216 2.49 7.17 -8.83
C PRO A 216 2.40 6.32 -7.54
N GLY A 217 1.40 6.52 -6.67
CA GLY A 217 1.11 5.69 -5.49
C GLY A 217 1.48 6.34 -4.14
N GLY A 218 1.34 7.66 -4.00
CA GLY A 218 1.72 8.38 -2.79
C GLY A 218 0.90 7.97 -1.55
N PHE A 219 -0.43 7.90 -1.69
CA PHE A 219 -1.33 7.51 -0.61
C PHE A 219 -1.05 6.06 -0.15
N SER A 220 -0.89 5.15 -1.11
CA SER A 220 -0.47 3.76 -0.84
C SER A 220 0.86 3.67 -0.08
N GLU A 221 1.89 4.44 -0.46
CA GLU A 221 3.17 4.43 0.25
C GLU A 221 3.01 4.86 1.72
N TYR A 222 2.16 5.86 2.00
CA TYR A 222 1.86 6.27 3.37
C TYR A 222 1.18 5.16 4.19
N VAL A 223 0.14 4.53 3.64
CA VAL A 223 -0.58 3.44 4.35
C VAL A 223 0.36 2.28 4.64
N LEU A 224 1.18 1.89 3.65
CA LEU A 224 2.16 0.82 3.80
C LEU A 224 3.34 1.21 4.70
N TYR A 225 3.72 2.48 4.78
CA TYR A 225 4.66 2.96 5.81
C TYR A 225 4.10 2.77 7.22
N ARG A 226 2.83 3.11 7.43
CA ARG A 226 2.19 3.03 8.76
C ARG A 226 1.89 1.60 9.17
N LYS A 227 1.47 0.74 8.23
CA LYS A 227 1.00 -0.62 8.49
C LYS A 227 2.00 -1.72 8.13
N SER A 228 3.04 -1.38 7.38
CA SER A 228 3.97 -2.36 6.83
C SER A 228 3.19 -3.48 6.10
N TRP A 229 3.64 -4.72 6.25
CA TRP A 229 3.01 -5.92 5.72
C TRP A 229 1.72 -6.33 6.43
N GLU A 230 1.28 -5.62 7.47
CA GLU A 230 -0.02 -5.90 8.11
C GLU A 230 -1.20 -5.30 7.32
N ALA A 231 -0.92 -4.69 6.15
CA ALA A 231 -1.90 -4.23 5.18
C ALA A 231 -1.68 -4.85 3.80
N LYS A 232 -2.78 -4.99 3.05
CA LYS A 232 -2.79 -5.38 1.63
C LYS A 232 -3.50 -4.28 0.83
N GLY A 233 -2.82 -3.75 -0.18
CA GLY A 233 -3.35 -2.69 -1.02
C GLY A 233 -3.65 -3.15 -2.44
N PHE A 234 -4.68 -2.56 -3.04
CA PHE A 234 -5.04 -2.76 -4.44
C PHE A 234 -5.03 -1.42 -5.18
N GLY A 235 -4.36 -1.37 -6.33
CA GLY A 235 -4.19 -0.15 -7.10
C GLY A 235 -4.92 -0.19 -8.43
N PHE A 236 -5.60 0.91 -8.79
CA PHE A 236 -6.22 1.08 -10.10
C PHE A 236 -5.91 2.48 -10.64
N THR A 237 -5.12 2.59 -11.70
CA THR A 237 -4.74 3.88 -12.31
C THR A 237 -4.44 3.72 -13.78
N LEU A 238 -4.50 4.81 -14.56
CA LEU A 238 -4.11 4.82 -15.96
C LEU A 238 -2.68 4.34 -16.15
N ARG A 239 -2.45 3.53 -17.19
CA ARG A 239 -1.09 3.16 -17.62
C ARG A 239 -0.31 4.35 -18.19
N GLY A 240 1.00 4.15 -18.33
CA GLY A 240 1.90 5.11 -18.99
C GLY A 240 2.54 6.09 -18.01
N PRO A 241 2.64 7.39 -18.34
CA PRO A 241 3.31 8.37 -17.49
C PRO A 241 2.73 8.48 -16.07
N ASN A 242 1.43 8.20 -15.94
CA ASN A 242 0.64 8.29 -14.71
C ASN A 242 0.48 6.93 -14.00
N ASP A 243 1.35 5.96 -14.30
CA ASP A 243 1.33 4.64 -13.67
C ASP A 243 2.01 4.65 -12.29
N PHE A 244 1.78 3.61 -11.50
CA PHE A 244 2.43 3.37 -10.21
C PHE A 244 3.94 3.25 -10.36
N LYS A 245 4.69 3.90 -9.46
CA LYS A 245 6.17 3.84 -9.40
C LYS A 245 6.59 3.05 -8.16
N LEU A 246 6.30 1.75 -8.14
CA LEU A 246 6.51 0.88 -6.97
C LEU A 246 8.00 0.71 -6.58
N ASP A 247 8.89 0.83 -7.56
CA ASP A 247 10.34 0.90 -7.36
C ASP A 247 10.72 2.08 -6.43
N LYS A 248 9.95 3.17 -6.48
CA LYS A 248 10.13 4.39 -5.69
C LYS A 248 9.52 4.34 -4.29
N PHE A 249 8.81 3.28 -3.88
CA PHE A 249 8.27 3.15 -2.53
C PHE A 249 9.39 2.85 -1.52
N PHE A 250 9.96 3.86 -0.86
CA PHE A 250 11.07 3.65 0.07
C PHE A 250 10.61 3.52 1.51
N ALA A 251 9.47 4.13 1.85
CA ALA A 251 8.96 4.14 3.21
C ALA A 251 8.12 2.90 3.58
N GLY A 252 7.42 2.29 2.61
CA GLY A 252 6.58 1.10 2.81
C GLY A 252 6.94 -0.06 1.88
N PRO A 253 6.55 -1.31 2.19
CA PRO A 253 6.83 -2.49 1.36
C PRO A 253 5.93 -2.54 0.10
N PRO A 254 6.45 -2.27 -1.11
CA PRO A 254 5.64 -2.31 -2.34
C PRO A 254 5.11 -3.71 -2.67
N GLU A 255 5.71 -4.78 -2.12
CA GLU A 255 5.30 -6.17 -2.34
C GLU A 255 3.87 -6.43 -1.82
N CYS A 256 3.40 -5.62 -0.86
CA CYS A 256 2.06 -5.67 -0.29
C CYS A 256 1.01 -4.91 -1.12
N PHE A 257 1.39 -4.37 -2.28
CA PHE A 257 0.53 -3.60 -3.18
C PHE A 257 0.36 -4.28 -4.54
N ASP A 258 -0.88 -4.39 -4.99
CA ASP A 258 -1.26 -5.08 -6.23
C ASP A 258 -1.95 -4.12 -7.20
N PRO A 259 -1.23 -3.62 -8.22
CA PRO A 259 -1.86 -2.92 -9.34
C PRO A 259 -2.65 -3.89 -10.22
N HIS A 260 -3.85 -3.45 -10.62
CA HIS A 260 -4.71 -4.15 -11.56
C HIS A 260 -5.38 -3.11 -12.48
N TYR A 261 -5.30 -3.30 -13.81
CA TYR A 261 -5.63 -2.26 -14.80
C TYR A 261 -6.95 -2.52 -15.55
N GLY A 262 -7.77 -3.44 -15.03
CA GLY A 262 -9.05 -3.83 -15.64
C GLY A 262 -8.85 -4.78 -16.82
N VAL A 263 -9.97 -5.25 -17.39
CA VAL A 263 -9.97 -6.22 -18.49
C VAL A 263 -9.31 -5.68 -19.77
N LYS A 264 -9.34 -4.36 -19.99
CA LYS A 264 -8.67 -3.71 -21.13
C LYS A 264 -7.19 -3.43 -20.89
N ASP A 265 -6.71 -3.67 -19.68
CA ASP A 265 -5.33 -3.43 -19.27
C ASP A 265 -4.85 -1.98 -19.52
N ASP A 266 -5.73 -0.99 -19.44
CA ASP A 266 -5.41 0.45 -19.63
C ASP A 266 -5.56 1.28 -18.34
N GLY A 267 -6.26 0.74 -17.34
CA GLY A 267 -6.58 1.43 -16.09
C GLY A 267 -7.57 2.58 -16.24
N ASN A 268 -8.33 2.63 -17.33
CA ASN A 268 -9.32 3.68 -17.56
C ASN A 268 -10.56 3.44 -16.69
N ILE A 269 -10.74 4.31 -15.70
CA ILE A 269 -11.85 4.22 -14.74
C ILE A 269 -13.21 4.50 -15.37
N TYR A 270 -13.29 5.18 -16.52
CA TYR A 270 -14.57 5.48 -17.17
C TYR A 270 -15.23 4.24 -17.78
N VAL A 271 -14.45 3.18 -18.02
CA VAL A 271 -14.93 1.95 -18.63
C VAL A 271 -15.51 1.02 -17.57
N GLU A 272 -16.83 0.77 -17.63
CA GLU A 272 -17.55 -0.12 -16.70
C GLU A 272 -16.88 -1.50 -16.58
N ALA A 273 -16.53 -2.13 -17.69
CA ALA A 273 -15.89 -3.45 -17.68
C ALA A 273 -14.53 -3.47 -16.93
N ASN A 274 -13.80 -2.35 -16.92
CA ASN A 274 -12.58 -2.25 -16.12
C ASN A 274 -12.88 -2.11 -14.63
N GLN A 275 -13.93 -1.35 -14.27
CA GLN A 275 -14.39 -1.21 -12.90
C GLN A 275 -14.83 -2.55 -12.32
N GLU A 276 -15.67 -3.30 -13.05
CA GLU A 276 -16.15 -4.63 -12.63
C GLU A 276 -14.99 -5.61 -12.46
N SER A 277 -14.08 -5.66 -13.45
CA SER A 277 -12.91 -6.52 -13.39
C SER A 277 -12.00 -6.22 -12.18
N PHE A 278 -11.83 -4.94 -11.83
CA PHE A 278 -11.10 -4.55 -10.62
C PHE A 278 -11.85 -4.91 -9.33
N ALA A 279 -13.16 -4.66 -9.29
CA ALA A 279 -14.01 -5.01 -8.14
C ALA A 279 -13.97 -6.52 -7.87
N ASP A 280 -14.14 -7.35 -8.91
CA ASP A 280 -14.02 -8.82 -8.81
C ASP A 280 -12.66 -9.25 -8.29
N TYR A 281 -11.58 -8.64 -8.77
CA TYR A 281 -10.22 -8.93 -8.31
C TYR A 281 -10.08 -8.64 -6.81
N VAL A 282 -10.56 -7.49 -6.34
CA VAL A 282 -10.53 -7.09 -4.93
C VAL A 282 -11.37 -8.05 -4.08
N LEU A 283 -12.60 -8.34 -4.49
CA LEU A 283 -13.52 -9.18 -3.73
C LEU A 283 -13.07 -10.65 -3.63
N LYS A 284 -12.31 -11.16 -4.61
CA LYS A 284 -11.64 -12.47 -4.48
C LYS A 284 -10.63 -12.54 -3.33
N HIS A 285 -9.98 -11.43 -2.99
CA HIS A 285 -9.03 -11.36 -1.88
C HIS A 285 -9.69 -11.01 -0.53
N CYS A 286 -10.80 -10.28 -0.56
CA CYS A 286 -11.57 -9.91 0.62
C CYS A 286 -13.07 -9.82 0.26
N GLU A 287 -13.81 -10.90 0.51
CA GLU A 287 -15.21 -11.07 0.07
C GLU A 287 -16.16 -9.94 0.52
N VAL A 288 -15.89 -9.34 1.69
CA VAL A 288 -16.71 -8.23 2.24
C VAL A 288 -16.31 -6.86 1.67
N GLY A 289 -15.17 -6.76 0.98
CA GLY A 289 -14.59 -5.51 0.48
C GLY A 289 -13.47 -4.94 1.37
N VAL A 290 -12.84 -3.86 0.92
CA VAL A 290 -11.71 -3.22 1.61
C VAL A 290 -12.17 -2.34 2.78
N HIS A 291 -11.31 -2.10 3.78
CA HIS A 291 -11.64 -1.23 4.92
C HIS A 291 -11.67 0.25 4.54
N ILE A 292 -10.75 0.64 3.66
CA ILE A 292 -10.63 2.01 3.19
C ILE A 292 -10.47 2.04 1.67
N VAL A 293 -11.08 3.04 1.03
CA VAL A 293 -10.81 3.40 -0.35
C VAL A 293 -10.30 4.84 -0.37
N MET A 294 -9.20 5.05 -1.09
CA MET A 294 -8.62 6.36 -1.31
C MET A 294 -8.63 6.67 -2.82
N ALA A 295 -8.92 7.90 -3.18
CA ALA A 295 -8.98 8.35 -4.56
C ALA A 295 -8.37 9.74 -4.71
N ASP A 296 -7.34 9.88 -5.53
CA ASP A 296 -6.59 11.14 -5.75
C ASP A 296 -6.52 11.52 -7.24
N GLY A 297 -7.57 11.20 -7.99
CA GLY A 297 -7.66 11.44 -9.42
C GLY A 297 -7.69 12.92 -9.76
N GLY A 298 -6.90 13.29 -10.78
CA GLY A 298 -6.89 14.61 -11.39
C GLY A 298 -6.05 14.56 -12.66
N PHE A 299 -6.26 15.52 -13.54
CA PHE A 299 -5.50 15.67 -14.77
C PHE A 299 -5.18 17.14 -15.00
N SER A 300 -4.19 17.40 -15.85
CA SER A 300 -3.79 18.76 -16.20
C SER A 300 -4.91 19.47 -16.96
N VAL A 301 -5.25 20.67 -16.51
CA VAL A 301 -6.24 21.56 -17.12
C VAL A 301 -5.60 22.93 -17.40
N GLU A 302 -4.33 22.92 -17.78
CA GLU A 302 -3.56 24.14 -18.05
C GLU A 302 -4.36 25.12 -18.90
N ARG A 303 -4.48 26.36 -18.39
CA ARG A 303 -5.23 27.48 -18.99
C ARG A 303 -6.76 27.37 -18.92
N GLN A 304 -7.29 26.35 -18.26
CA GLN A 304 -8.72 26.10 -18.05
C GLN A 304 -9.02 25.77 -16.57
N GLU A 305 -8.22 26.32 -15.65
CA GLU A 305 -8.29 26.04 -14.21
C GLU A 305 -9.63 26.46 -13.60
N ASN A 306 -10.31 27.46 -14.17
CA ASN A 306 -11.62 27.93 -13.71
C ASN A 306 -12.74 26.91 -13.94
N ILE A 307 -12.62 26.06 -14.97
CA ILE A 307 -13.64 25.05 -15.33
C ILE A 307 -13.22 23.63 -14.96
N GLN A 308 -12.20 23.48 -14.11
CA GLN A 308 -11.67 22.17 -13.70
C GLN A 308 -12.74 21.27 -13.09
N GLU A 309 -13.69 21.84 -12.35
CA GLU A 309 -14.84 21.11 -11.79
C GLU A 309 -15.65 20.42 -12.89
N ILE A 310 -16.05 21.18 -13.91
CA ILE A 310 -16.86 20.70 -15.03
C ILE A 310 -16.11 19.61 -15.81
N LEU A 311 -14.82 19.84 -16.09
CA LEU A 311 -13.98 18.88 -16.81
C LEU A 311 -13.80 17.58 -16.01
N SER A 312 -13.74 17.66 -14.68
CA SER A 312 -13.49 16.51 -13.79
C SER A 312 -14.76 15.76 -13.36
N LYS A 313 -15.96 16.21 -13.77
CA LYS A 313 -17.25 15.67 -13.29
C LYS A 313 -17.38 14.14 -13.42
N GLN A 314 -16.97 13.58 -14.56
CA GLN A 314 -17.05 12.13 -14.79
C GLN A 314 -16.03 11.37 -13.92
N LEU A 315 -14.86 11.98 -13.67
CA LEU A 315 -13.84 11.44 -12.78
C LEU A 315 -14.30 11.41 -11.33
N TYR A 316 -14.97 12.47 -10.85
CA TYR A 316 -15.57 12.45 -9.52
C TYR A 316 -16.57 11.31 -9.38
N LEU A 317 -17.48 11.20 -10.35
CA LEU A 317 -18.51 10.17 -10.37
C LEU A 317 -17.90 8.77 -10.37
N CYS A 318 -16.95 8.49 -11.24
CA CYS A 318 -16.35 7.16 -11.37
C CYS A 318 -15.51 6.77 -10.14
N GLN A 319 -14.82 7.72 -9.51
CA GLN A 319 -14.10 7.45 -8.25
C GLN A 319 -15.07 7.10 -7.11
N CYS A 320 -16.18 7.83 -6.99
CA CYS A 320 -17.23 7.52 -6.01
C CYS A 320 -17.89 6.17 -6.29
N LEU A 321 -18.27 5.91 -7.55
CA LEU A 321 -18.88 4.65 -7.98
C LEU A 321 -17.98 3.45 -7.69
N LEU A 322 -16.72 3.48 -8.14
CA LEU A 322 -15.80 2.37 -7.91
C LEU A 322 -15.50 2.20 -6.42
N GLY A 323 -15.39 3.30 -5.66
CA GLY A 323 -15.25 3.25 -4.22
C GLY A 323 -16.42 2.55 -3.53
N LEU A 324 -17.66 2.83 -3.93
CA LEU A 324 -18.84 2.16 -3.38
C LEU A 324 -18.92 0.66 -3.75
N LYS A 325 -18.43 0.26 -4.93
CA LYS A 325 -18.42 -1.15 -5.39
C LYS A 325 -17.50 -2.04 -4.53
N ILE A 326 -16.37 -1.51 -4.04
CA ILE A 326 -15.33 -2.32 -3.38
C ILE A 326 -15.20 -2.08 -1.88
N LEU A 327 -15.80 -1.00 -1.35
CA LEU A 327 -15.71 -0.65 0.06
C LEU A 327 -16.69 -1.49 0.89
N ARG A 328 -16.20 -2.05 2.00
CA ARG A 328 -17.03 -2.82 2.92
C ARG A 328 -18.03 -1.93 3.68
N PRO A 329 -19.13 -2.49 4.20
CA PRO A 329 -19.95 -1.82 5.20
C PRO A 329 -19.12 -1.37 6.41
N LYS A 330 -19.44 -0.21 6.97
CA LYS A 330 -18.67 0.50 8.00
C LYS A 330 -17.27 0.96 7.54
N GLY A 331 -16.88 0.76 6.28
CA GLY A 331 -15.62 1.26 5.73
C GLY A 331 -15.54 2.78 5.62
N HIS A 332 -14.37 3.29 5.23
CA HIS A 332 -14.11 4.72 5.07
C HIS A 332 -13.67 5.06 3.63
N PHE A 333 -14.04 6.24 3.16
CA PHE A 333 -13.70 6.74 1.82
C PHE A 333 -13.08 8.13 1.91
N VAL A 334 -12.05 8.37 1.11
CA VAL A 334 -11.49 9.71 0.87
C VAL A 334 -11.32 9.91 -0.63
N CYS A 335 -11.83 11.03 -1.14
CA CYS A 335 -11.72 11.36 -2.56
C CYS A 335 -11.34 12.83 -2.74
N LYS A 336 -10.37 13.10 -3.60
CA LYS A 336 -10.07 14.45 -4.06
C LYS A 336 -11.21 14.99 -4.92
N PHE A 337 -11.57 16.23 -4.63
CA PHE A 337 -12.42 17.10 -5.44
C PHE A 337 -11.67 18.43 -5.66
N PHE A 338 -12.13 19.21 -6.63
CA PHE A 338 -11.76 20.61 -6.78
C PHE A 338 -12.91 21.50 -6.30
N ASP A 339 -13.31 22.48 -7.09
CA ASP A 339 -14.53 23.23 -6.82
C ASP A 339 -15.77 22.32 -6.90
N ILE A 340 -16.81 22.69 -6.17
CA ILE A 340 -18.08 21.96 -6.01
C ILE A 340 -19.27 22.94 -6.04
N PHE A 341 -19.28 23.81 -7.04
CA PHE A 341 -20.31 24.83 -7.24
C PHE A 341 -21.49 24.33 -8.06
N THR A 342 -21.27 23.37 -8.96
CA THR A 342 -22.30 22.86 -9.87
C THR A 342 -23.29 21.93 -9.17
N ALA A 343 -24.54 21.95 -9.63
CA ALA A 343 -25.57 21.03 -9.17
C ALA A 343 -25.18 19.55 -9.37
N PHE A 344 -24.42 19.22 -10.42
CA PHE A 344 -23.88 17.88 -10.63
C PHE A 344 -22.97 17.43 -9.47
N SER A 345 -21.95 18.23 -9.12
CA SER A 345 -20.99 17.90 -8.05
C SER A 345 -21.68 17.81 -6.69
N VAL A 346 -22.58 18.75 -6.40
CA VAL A 346 -23.34 18.77 -5.15
C VAL A 346 -24.30 17.58 -5.06
N GLY A 347 -24.97 17.24 -6.17
CA GLY A 347 -25.80 16.03 -6.26
C GLY A 347 -25.00 14.75 -6.01
N LEU A 348 -23.77 14.66 -6.52
CA LEU A 348 -22.88 13.52 -6.25
C LEU A 348 -22.53 13.43 -4.76
N ILE A 349 -22.19 14.55 -4.12
CA ILE A 349 -21.91 14.59 -2.68
C ILE A 349 -23.16 14.22 -1.88
N TYR A 350 -24.36 14.63 -2.32
CA TYR A 350 -25.61 14.25 -1.67
C TYR A 350 -25.88 12.73 -1.74
N LEU A 351 -25.61 12.09 -2.88
CA LEU A 351 -25.68 10.64 -3.00
C LEU A 351 -24.65 9.96 -2.09
N MET A 352 -23.43 10.48 -2.00
CA MET A 352 -22.41 9.96 -1.08
C MET A 352 -22.79 10.19 0.39
N TYR A 353 -23.39 11.33 0.74
CA TYR A 353 -23.98 11.58 2.06
C TYR A 353 -25.02 10.51 2.41
N ASN A 354 -25.81 10.06 1.44
CA ASN A 354 -26.79 8.99 1.61
C ASN A 354 -26.19 7.58 1.72
N CYS A 355 -24.97 7.36 1.22
CA CYS A 355 -24.26 6.08 1.34
C CYS A 355 -23.48 5.89 2.65
N PHE A 356 -23.32 6.94 3.46
CA PHE A 356 -22.47 6.92 4.65
C PHE A 356 -23.16 7.51 5.87
N GLU A 357 -22.64 7.19 7.06
CA GLU A 357 -23.17 7.70 8.32
C GLU A 357 -22.77 9.15 8.59
N LYS A 358 -21.57 9.56 8.16
CA LYS A 358 -21.11 10.94 8.25
C LYS A 358 -20.23 11.29 7.05
N ILE A 359 -20.33 12.52 6.58
CA ILE A 359 -19.37 13.08 5.61
C ILE A 359 -18.70 14.35 6.15
N SER A 360 -17.54 14.69 5.60
CA SER A 360 -16.87 15.97 5.82
C SER A 360 -16.19 16.42 4.53
N ILE A 361 -16.10 17.73 4.31
CA ILE A 361 -15.38 18.34 3.20
C ILE A 361 -14.24 19.13 3.82
N ILE A 362 -13.01 18.75 3.51
CA ILE A 362 -11.82 19.27 4.17
C ILE A 362 -10.82 19.78 3.15
N LYS A 363 -10.02 20.77 3.55
CA LYS A 363 -8.81 21.17 2.85
C LYS A 363 -7.64 21.06 3.83
N PRO A 364 -6.82 19.99 3.77
CA PRO A 364 -5.71 19.82 4.70
C PRO A 364 -4.63 20.89 4.46
N ASN A 365 -3.87 21.28 5.49
CA ASN A 365 -2.80 22.28 5.37
C ASN A 365 -1.68 21.87 4.41
N SER A 366 -1.49 20.56 4.22
CA SER A 366 -0.59 20.00 3.21
C SER A 366 -1.07 20.19 1.75
N SER A 367 -2.34 20.55 1.54
CA SER A 367 -2.83 21.06 0.25
C SER A 367 -2.52 22.55 0.11
N ARG A 368 -2.15 22.98 -1.09
CA ARG A 368 -1.75 24.39 -1.30
C ARG A 368 -2.94 25.32 -1.07
N PRO A 369 -2.77 26.46 -0.37
CA PRO A 369 -3.88 27.33 -0.01
C PRO A 369 -4.55 28.00 -1.21
N ALA A 370 -3.80 28.28 -2.28
CA ALA A 370 -4.29 29.01 -3.45
C ALA A 370 -5.04 28.14 -4.49
N ASN A 371 -5.05 26.81 -4.35
CA ASN A 371 -5.75 25.93 -5.31
C ASN A 371 -7.15 25.52 -4.80
N SER A 372 -7.97 25.02 -5.71
CA SER A 372 -9.33 24.56 -5.41
C SER A 372 -9.40 23.14 -4.83
N GLU A 373 -8.26 22.46 -4.67
CA GLU A 373 -8.19 21.09 -4.17
C GLU A 373 -8.75 20.99 -2.75
N ARG A 374 -9.66 20.04 -2.57
CA ARG A 374 -10.30 19.66 -1.31
C ARG A 374 -10.58 18.16 -1.32
N TYR A 375 -10.97 17.60 -0.18
CA TYR A 375 -11.24 16.18 -0.02
C TYR A 375 -12.62 15.95 0.58
N LEU A 376 -13.41 15.10 -0.07
CA LEU A 376 -14.60 14.51 0.51
C LEU A 376 -14.18 13.32 1.37
N ILE A 377 -14.56 13.33 2.64
CA ILE A 377 -14.33 12.27 3.60
C ILE A 377 -15.67 11.64 3.93
N CYS A 378 -15.80 10.33 3.75
CA CYS A 378 -17.01 9.60 4.11
C CYS A 378 -16.68 8.51 5.14
N LYS A 379 -17.44 8.50 6.25
CA LYS A 379 -17.20 7.64 7.40
C LYS A 379 -18.37 6.68 7.60
N TRP A 380 -18.04 5.39 7.70
CA TRP A 380 -18.93 4.26 7.89
C TRP A 380 -19.96 4.11 6.77
N LYS A 381 -19.57 3.40 5.70
CA LYS A 381 -20.47 3.03 4.60
C LYS A 381 -21.69 2.26 5.13
N LYS A 382 -22.88 2.60 4.67
CA LYS A 382 -24.15 1.90 4.96
C LYS A 382 -24.28 0.62 4.11
N GLU A 383 -25.17 -0.29 4.50
CA GLU A 383 -25.40 -1.56 3.77
C GLU A 383 -26.10 -1.32 2.41
N ASN A 384 -27.17 -0.52 2.40
CA ASN A 384 -28.07 -0.35 1.26
C ASN A 384 -27.58 0.73 0.27
N THR A 385 -26.45 0.51 -0.39
CA THR A 385 -25.89 1.47 -1.37
C THR A 385 -26.08 1.04 -2.84
N VAL A 386 -26.69 -0.11 -3.08
CA VAL A 386 -26.78 -0.74 -4.42
C VAL A 386 -27.55 0.13 -5.41
N GLU A 387 -28.70 0.67 -5.01
CA GLU A 387 -29.52 1.54 -5.88
C GLU A 387 -28.74 2.77 -6.36
N ILE A 388 -27.95 3.38 -5.47
CA ILE A 388 -27.11 4.54 -5.79
C ILE A 388 -25.97 4.12 -6.72
N CYS A 389 -25.34 2.96 -6.50
CA CYS A 389 -24.34 2.42 -7.42
C CYS A 389 -24.92 2.24 -8.83
N SER A 390 -26.11 1.66 -8.96
CA SER A 390 -26.80 1.48 -10.24
C SER A 390 -27.09 2.81 -10.94
N HIS A 391 -27.55 3.82 -10.18
CA HIS A 391 -27.79 5.17 -10.68
C HIS A 391 -26.51 5.84 -11.23
N LEU A 392 -25.43 5.83 -10.45
CA LEU A 392 -24.14 6.39 -10.87
C LEU A 392 -23.58 5.64 -12.09
N ASN A 393 -23.70 4.32 -12.13
CA ASN A 393 -23.26 3.52 -13.28
C ASN A 393 -24.04 3.88 -14.55
N PHE A 394 -25.36 4.06 -14.44
CA PHE A 394 -26.21 4.50 -15.54
C PHE A 394 -25.80 5.88 -16.08
N ILE A 395 -25.54 6.84 -15.20
CA ILE A 395 -25.05 8.18 -15.59
C ILE A 395 -23.67 8.09 -16.28
N ASN A 396 -22.76 7.25 -15.78
CA ASN A 396 -21.47 7.05 -16.45
C ASN A 396 -21.64 6.51 -17.87
N ASN A 397 -22.58 5.58 -18.07
CA ASN A 397 -22.87 5.03 -19.39
C ASN A 397 -23.44 6.09 -20.34
N ILE A 398 -24.32 6.97 -19.85
CA ILE A 398 -24.80 8.14 -20.60
C ILE A 398 -23.62 9.05 -21.00
N LEU A 399 -22.75 9.40 -20.05
CA LEU A 399 -21.61 10.28 -20.29
C LEU A 399 -20.62 9.69 -21.31
N ASN A 400 -20.44 8.37 -21.33
CA ASN A 400 -19.58 7.68 -22.29
C ASN A 400 -20.18 7.59 -23.71
N GLN A 401 -21.50 7.56 -23.85
CA GLN A 401 -22.20 7.43 -25.14
C GLN A 401 -22.47 8.78 -25.80
N ARG A 402 -22.05 9.88 -25.17
CA ARG A 402 -22.31 11.23 -25.65
C ARG A 402 -21.60 11.49 -26.99
N THR A 403 -22.38 11.74 -28.03
CA THR A 403 -21.91 12.18 -29.36
C THR A 403 -22.20 13.64 -29.67
N ASP A 404 -23.07 14.27 -28.86
CA ASP A 404 -23.63 15.59 -29.13
C ASP A 404 -23.21 16.62 -28.05
N ASP A 405 -23.58 17.89 -28.23
CA ASP A 405 -23.32 18.98 -27.28
C ASP A 405 -24.18 18.95 -26.01
N LYS A 406 -25.09 17.96 -25.89
CA LYS A 406 -25.90 17.76 -24.67
C LYS A 406 -25.08 17.09 -23.57
N ASP A 407 -25.32 17.51 -22.33
CA ASP A 407 -24.64 17.02 -21.12
C ASP A 407 -25.63 16.77 -19.97
N VAL A 408 -25.20 15.99 -18.98
CA VAL A 408 -25.95 15.73 -17.74
C VAL A 408 -25.66 16.87 -16.76
N LEU A 409 -26.62 17.77 -16.54
CA LEU A 409 -26.42 18.95 -15.67
C LEU A 409 -26.70 18.64 -14.21
N GLU A 410 -27.69 17.78 -13.93
CA GLU A 410 -28.09 17.42 -12.58
C GLU A 410 -28.30 15.90 -12.50
N ILE A 411 -27.96 15.32 -11.35
CA ILE A 411 -28.10 13.87 -11.10
C ILE A 411 -29.00 13.55 -9.90
N VAL A 412 -29.48 14.59 -9.23
CA VAL A 412 -30.44 14.55 -8.12
C VAL A 412 -31.44 15.68 -8.35
N ASP A 413 -32.71 15.41 -8.09
CA ASP A 413 -33.78 16.40 -8.16
C ASP A 413 -33.47 17.61 -7.25
N SER A 414 -33.46 18.80 -7.83
CA SER A 414 -33.19 20.05 -7.13
C SER A 414 -34.16 20.31 -5.97
N LEU A 415 -35.42 19.87 -6.08
CA LEU A 415 -36.41 19.98 -5.00
C LEU A 415 -36.04 19.07 -3.81
N LEU A 416 -35.48 17.89 -4.06
CA LEU A 416 -35.01 17.00 -3.00
C LEU A 416 -33.79 17.58 -2.29
N LEU A 417 -32.85 18.17 -3.05
CA LEU A 417 -31.68 18.83 -2.48
C LEU A 417 -32.08 20.00 -1.59
N ILE A 418 -32.93 20.90 -2.08
CA ILE A 418 -33.36 22.10 -1.34
C ILE A 418 -34.15 21.74 -0.07
N LYS A 419 -34.89 20.63 -0.09
CA LYS A 419 -35.64 20.15 1.08
C LYS A 419 -34.74 19.72 2.24
N ASP A 420 -33.51 19.27 1.95
CA ASP A 420 -32.51 19.00 2.99
C ASP A 420 -31.71 20.27 3.31
N GLU A 421 -32.34 21.17 4.08
CA GLU A 421 -31.76 22.45 4.47
C GLU A 421 -30.41 22.29 5.20
N ARG A 422 -30.26 21.20 5.96
CA ARG A 422 -29.03 20.90 6.71
C ARG A 422 -27.88 20.61 5.74
N PHE A 423 -28.13 19.78 4.74
CA PHE A 423 -27.16 19.46 3.69
C PHE A 423 -26.78 20.71 2.90
N VAL A 424 -27.77 21.46 2.39
CA VAL A 424 -27.51 22.67 1.58
C VAL A 424 -26.74 23.71 2.38
N THR A 425 -27.13 23.97 3.64
CA THR A 425 -26.43 24.90 4.52
C THR A 425 -24.98 24.46 4.75
N TYR A 426 -24.76 23.16 4.96
CA TYR A 426 -23.42 22.61 5.13
C TYR A 426 -22.54 22.81 3.89
N ILE A 427 -23.05 22.50 2.68
CA ILE A 427 -22.32 22.69 1.41
C ILE A 427 -21.99 24.17 1.19
N THR A 428 -22.97 25.06 1.34
CA THR A 428 -22.78 26.50 1.13
C THR A 428 -21.75 27.07 2.10
N ASN A 429 -21.84 26.71 3.39
CA ASN A 429 -20.85 27.14 4.38
C ASN A 429 -19.45 26.60 4.08
N SER A 430 -19.34 25.34 3.66
CA SER A 430 -18.07 24.73 3.24
C SER A 430 -17.45 25.47 2.04
N ASN A 431 -18.26 25.77 1.03
CA ASN A 431 -17.82 26.50 -0.17
C ASN A 431 -17.37 27.92 0.16
N ASN A 432 -18.16 28.65 0.95
CA ASN A 432 -17.81 30.01 1.35
C ASN A 432 -16.55 30.04 2.20
N PHE A 433 -16.39 29.11 3.16
CA PHE A 433 -15.21 29.04 4.02
C PHE A 433 -13.92 28.74 3.22
N ILE A 434 -13.94 27.68 2.41
CA ILE A 434 -12.78 27.31 1.58
C ILE A 434 -12.48 28.41 0.56
N GLY A 435 -13.51 28.99 -0.07
CA GLY A 435 -13.36 30.07 -1.04
C GLY A 435 -12.75 31.35 -0.43
N LYS A 436 -13.20 31.77 0.75
CA LYS A 436 -12.61 32.90 1.50
C LYS A 436 -11.11 32.68 1.75
N ASN A 437 -10.74 31.51 2.24
CA ASN A 437 -9.34 31.15 2.48
C ASN A 437 -8.51 31.07 1.19
N GLN A 438 -9.11 30.57 0.11
CA GLN A 438 -8.47 30.55 -1.19
C GLN A 438 -8.21 31.96 -1.73
N ILE A 439 -9.16 32.89 -1.63
CA ILE A 439 -8.96 34.30 -2.02
C ILE A 439 -7.77 34.91 -1.26
N ILE A 440 -7.66 34.67 0.05
CA ILE A 440 -6.54 35.14 0.86
C ILE A 440 -5.23 34.53 0.35
N GLY A 441 -5.19 33.21 0.11
CA GLY A 441 -4.01 32.53 -0.45
C GLY A 441 -3.60 33.04 -1.84
N LEU A 442 -4.58 33.32 -2.70
CA LEU A 442 -4.38 33.91 -4.03
C LEU A 442 -3.77 35.31 -3.92
N LYS A 443 -4.38 36.20 -3.11
CA LYS A 443 -3.88 37.55 -2.85
C LYS A 443 -2.47 37.53 -2.26
N LYS A 444 -2.18 36.63 -1.32
CA LYS A 444 -0.85 36.42 -0.75
C LYS A 444 0.17 36.05 -1.83
N MET A 445 -0.19 35.12 -2.71
CA MET A 445 0.70 34.71 -3.81
C MET A 445 0.95 35.85 -4.79
N ILE A 446 -0.06 36.66 -5.13
CA ILE A 446 0.09 37.87 -5.98
C ILE A 446 1.05 38.87 -5.32
N ALA A 447 0.90 39.17 -4.03
CA ALA A 447 1.79 40.06 -3.30
C ALA A 447 3.25 39.57 -3.33
N PHE A 448 3.47 38.26 -3.18
CA PHE A 448 4.80 37.65 -3.28
C PHE A 448 5.36 37.66 -4.70
N CYS A 449 4.53 37.63 -5.75
CA CYS A 449 4.98 37.82 -7.12
C CYS A 449 5.48 39.26 -7.35
N ARG A 450 4.72 40.24 -6.87
CA ARG A 450 5.06 41.67 -6.99
C ARG A 450 6.27 42.07 -6.14
N ASN A 451 6.44 41.45 -4.98
CA ASN A 451 7.55 41.69 -4.08
C ASN A 451 8.41 40.41 -3.84
N PRO A 452 9.50 40.24 -4.62
CA PRO A 452 10.43 39.13 -4.45
C PRO A 452 11.19 39.09 -3.12
N ARG A 453 11.12 40.15 -2.29
CA ARG A 453 11.78 40.20 -0.97
C ARG A 453 10.92 39.59 0.15
N LEU A 454 9.60 39.47 -0.02
CA LEU A 454 8.73 38.83 0.97
C LEU A 454 9.11 37.36 1.22
N ARG A 455 9.05 36.94 2.48
CA ARG A 455 9.34 35.59 2.97
C ARG A 455 8.34 35.19 4.04
N GLU A 456 7.92 33.93 4.05
CA GLU A 456 7.14 33.34 5.13
C GLU A 456 8.09 32.81 6.22
N GLY A 457 8.23 33.57 7.30
CA GLY A 457 9.16 33.23 8.39
C GLY A 457 8.77 31.99 9.20
N ARG A 458 7.49 31.59 9.16
CA ARG A 458 6.95 30.49 9.99
C ARG A 458 7.17 29.09 9.41
N GLN A 459 7.78 28.97 8.21
CA GLN A 459 7.90 27.68 7.49
C GLN A 459 8.63 26.58 8.27
N SER A 460 9.70 26.93 9.00
CA SER A 460 10.46 25.95 9.80
C SER A 460 9.65 25.43 10.98
N ASP A 461 8.93 26.31 11.67
CA ASP A 461 8.13 25.98 12.85
C ASP A 461 6.91 25.14 12.46
N PHE A 462 6.22 25.49 11.37
CA PHE A 462 5.13 24.68 10.83
C PHE A 462 5.61 23.32 10.37
N ARG A 463 6.77 23.21 9.71
CA ARG A 463 7.34 21.90 9.34
C ARG A 463 7.52 21.03 10.58
N LYS A 464 8.18 21.53 11.62
CA LYS A 464 8.44 20.76 12.85
C LYS A 464 7.13 20.32 13.52
N ARG A 465 6.19 21.25 13.72
CA ARG A 465 4.90 20.97 14.35
C ARG A 465 4.04 19.99 13.55
N CYS A 466 3.96 20.14 12.23
CA CYS A 466 3.21 19.22 11.37
C CYS A 466 3.80 17.81 11.40
N LEU A 467 5.13 17.67 11.29
CA LEU A 467 5.77 16.35 11.31
C LEU A 467 5.56 15.65 12.66
N GLU A 468 5.60 16.39 13.76
CA GLU A 468 5.29 15.87 15.10
C GLU A 468 3.82 15.44 15.21
N LEU A 469 2.87 16.31 14.85
CA LEU A 469 1.43 16.01 14.89
C LEU A 469 1.08 14.79 14.04
N TRP A 470 1.63 14.70 12.82
CA TRP A 470 1.34 13.63 11.88
C TRP A 470 2.14 12.35 12.15
N ASN A 471 2.95 12.34 13.21
CA ASN A 471 3.83 11.23 13.59
C ASN A 471 4.72 10.78 12.42
N LEU A 472 5.41 11.74 11.80
CA LEU A 472 6.36 11.54 10.72
C LEU A 472 7.78 11.92 11.19
N PRO A 473 8.82 11.19 10.79
CA PRO A 473 10.19 11.54 11.13
C PRO A 473 10.62 12.80 10.38
N ASP A 474 11.34 13.69 11.06
CA ASP A 474 12.02 14.80 10.40
C ASP A 474 13.33 14.35 9.74
N LYS A 475 13.16 13.55 8.70
CA LYS A 475 14.23 13.04 7.85
C LYS A 475 13.89 13.29 6.40
N LEU A 476 14.93 13.46 5.60
CA LEU A 476 14.78 13.47 4.15
C LEU A 476 14.60 12.04 3.64
N ARG A 477 13.86 11.90 2.56
CA ARG A 477 13.77 10.64 1.80
C ARG A 477 15.17 10.16 1.44
N GLN A 478 15.46 8.91 1.80
CA GLN A 478 16.71 8.23 1.48
C GLN A 478 16.41 6.86 0.89
N ALA A 479 17.17 6.48 -0.14
CA ALA A 479 17.10 5.13 -0.67
C ALA A 479 17.56 4.12 0.39
N PRO A 480 16.96 2.92 0.46
CA PRO A 480 17.39 1.88 1.40
C PRO A 480 18.87 1.51 1.20
N GLU A 481 19.62 1.43 2.29
CA GLU A 481 21.04 1.07 2.27
C GLU A 481 21.22 -0.43 1.98
N ASN A 482 22.05 -0.77 0.98
CA ASN A 482 22.35 -2.17 0.65
C ASN A 482 23.45 -2.73 1.55
N LYS A 483 23.04 -3.45 2.60
CA LYS A 483 23.96 -4.11 3.54
C LYS A 483 24.22 -5.56 3.14
N PRO A 484 25.46 -6.05 3.25
CA PRO A 484 25.76 -7.48 3.18
C PRO A 484 24.94 -8.26 4.22
N VAL A 485 24.58 -9.50 3.88
CA VAL A 485 23.73 -10.35 4.73
C VAL A 485 24.28 -10.48 6.15
N ASP A 486 25.58 -10.74 6.31
CA ASP A 486 26.15 -10.93 7.65
C ASP A 486 26.03 -9.67 8.53
N LYS A 487 26.31 -8.47 7.98
CA LYS A 487 26.15 -7.20 8.70
C LYS A 487 24.69 -6.94 9.07
N PHE A 488 23.76 -7.24 8.15
CA PHE A 488 22.33 -7.15 8.44
C PHE A 488 21.93 -8.10 9.59
N LEU A 489 22.39 -9.35 9.55
CA LEU A 489 22.10 -10.33 10.59
C LEU A 489 22.75 -9.96 11.93
N GLU A 490 23.94 -9.34 11.93
CA GLU A 490 24.58 -8.83 13.14
C GLU A 490 23.72 -7.77 13.83
N GLU A 491 23.24 -6.78 13.07
CA GLU A 491 22.37 -5.72 13.58
C GLU A 491 21.06 -6.26 14.16
N PHE A 492 20.37 -7.14 13.41
CA PHE A 492 19.04 -7.63 13.84
C PHE A 492 19.12 -8.78 14.84
N LEU A 493 20.05 -9.73 14.71
CA LEU A 493 20.13 -10.87 15.62
C LEU A 493 20.78 -10.51 16.96
N SER A 494 21.62 -9.46 17.02
CA SER A 494 22.24 -8.98 18.26
C SER A 494 22.97 -10.11 19.02
N ASP A 495 22.51 -10.48 20.22
CA ASP A 495 23.06 -11.57 21.05
C ASP A 495 23.02 -12.93 20.33
N TRP A 496 22.01 -13.18 19.49
CA TRP A 496 21.90 -14.41 18.72
C TRP A 496 22.90 -14.50 17.56
N HIS A 497 23.48 -13.38 17.14
CA HIS A 497 24.52 -13.37 16.11
C HIS A 497 25.86 -13.88 16.65
N LYS A 498 26.19 -13.53 17.90
CA LYS A 498 27.44 -13.93 18.57
C LYS A 498 27.61 -15.45 18.60
N ASP A 499 26.50 -16.17 18.71
CA ASP A 499 26.44 -17.62 18.67
C ASP A 499 25.70 -18.10 17.41
N LYS A 500 26.25 -17.85 16.23
CA LYS A 500 25.63 -18.27 14.96
C LYS A 500 25.64 -19.79 14.70
N ALA A 501 26.19 -20.59 15.63
CA ALA A 501 26.29 -22.04 15.47
C ALA A 501 24.91 -22.71 15.36
N TRP A 502 23.88 -22.14 15.99
CA TRP A 502 22.51 -22.69 15.95
C TRP A 502 21.90 -22.73 14.54
N LEU A 503 22.32 -21.85 13.61
CA LEU A 503 21.89 -21.91 12.21
C LEU A 503 22.24 -23.24 11.53
N ASN A 504 23.26 -23.92 12.06
CA ASN A 504 23.78 -25.19 11.55
C ASN A 504 23.27 -26.41 12.33
N SER A 505 22.38 -26.22 13.32
CA SER A 505 21.80 -27.33 14.07
C SER A 505 21.01 -28.23 13.13
N SER A 506 21.32 -29.51 13.06
CA SER A 506 20.49 -30.51 12.35
C SER A 506 19.22 -30.82 13.13
N ALA A 507 18.19 -31.29 12.43
CA ALA A 507 17.03 -31.90 13.08
C ALA A 507 17.39 -33.29 13.59
N THR A 508 16.78 -33.74 14.68
CA THR A 508 16.93 -35.13 15.14
C THR A 508 15.99 -36.02 14.33
N GLU A 509 16.51 -37.03 13.63
CA GLU A 509 15.68 -37.95 12.85
C GLU A 509 14.92 -38.94 13.75
N LEU A 510 13.65 -39.15 13.44
CA LEU A 510 12.77 -40.11 14.10
C LEU A 510 12.80 -41.44 13.35
N LEU A 511 13.71 -42.31 13.78
CA LEU A 511 13.94 -43.62 13.17
C LEU A 511 13.20 -44.75 13.89
N SER A 512 12.87 -44.58 15.18
CA SER A 512 12.21 -45.61 15.97
C SER A 512 11.29 -45.03 17.06
N THR A 513 10.44 -45.89 17.63
CA THR A 513 9.51 -45.51 18.71
C THR A 513 10.24 -45.15 20.00
N GLU A 514 11.42 -45.73 20.25
CA GLU A 514 12.26 -45.41 21.42
C GLU A 514 12.72 -43.95 21.38
N VAL A 515 13.19 -43.47 20.22
CA VAL A 515 13.59 -42.06 20.05
C VAL A 515 12.38 -41.14 20.25
N LEU A 516 11.21 -41.53 19.75
CA LEU A 516 9.98 -40.76 19.93
C LEU A 516 9.61 -40.64 21.43
N CYS A 517 9.64 -41.75 22.16
CA CYS A 517 9.40 -41.79 23.60
C CYS A 517 10.43 -40.99 24.41
N GLU A 518 11.70 -41.01 24.02
CA GLU A 518 12.78 -40.25 24.66
C GLU A 518 12.62 -38.74 24.48
N LYS A 519 12.25 -38.30 23.27
CA LYS A 519 12.20 -36.86 22.93
C LYS A 519 10.85 -36.22 23.25
N VAL A 520 9.75 -36.97 23.22
CA VAL A 520 8.39 -36.46 23.38
C VAL A 520 7.78 -36.92 24.70
N GLU A 521 7.97 -36.12 25.74
CA GLU A 521 7.38 -36.37 27.06
C GLU A 521 5.85 -36.26 27.02
N SER A 522 5.33 -35.21 26.38
CA SER A 522 3.90 -34.89 26.27
C SER A 522 3.54 -34.48 24.85
N ILE A 523 2.50 -35.10 24.29
CA ILE A 523 2.01 -34.81 22.93
C ILE A 523 1.36 -33.41 22.81
N HIS A 524 0.94 -32.81 23.93
CA HIS A 524 0.30 -31.49 23.92
C HIS A 524 1.29 -30.35 23.70
N ASP A 525 2.59 -30.60 23.92
CA ASP A 525 3.65 -29.61 23.76
C ASP A 525 4.15 -29.52 22.32
N TRP A 526 3.77 -30.47 21.47
CA TRP A 526 4.35 -30.65 20.14
C TRP A 526 3.34 -30.40 19.04
N TYR A 527 3.82 -29.68 18.04
CA TYR A 527 3.15 -29.42 16.79
C TYR A 527 3.98 -29.97 15.66
N PHE A 528 3.35 -30.19 14.50
CA PHE A 528 4.04 -30.67 13.33
C PHE A 528 3.58 -29.96 12.05
N MET A 529 4.46 -29.99 11.06
CA MET A 529 4.22 -29.44 9.73
C MET A 529 4.68 -30.40 8.64
N PRO A 530 3.92 -30.58 7.56
CA PRO A 530 4.34 -31.40 6.42
C PRO A 530 5.41 -30.67 5.60
N ILE A 531 6.52 -31.35 5.30
CA ILE A 531 7.66 -30.79 4.54
C ILE A 531 7.84 -31.47 3.19
N GLY A 532 8.53 -30.81 2.27
CA GLY A 532 8.75 -31.29 0.90
C GLY A 532 9.61 -32.56 0.81
N ARG A 533 9.64 -33.14 -0.39
CA ARG A 533 10.37 -34.39 -0.70
C ARG A 533 11.88 -34.25 -0.76
N ASN A 534 12.43 -33.04 -0.64
CA ASN A 534 13.87 -32.77 -0.74
C ASN A 534 14.50 -33.42 -1.98
N GLU A 535 13.85 -33.32 -3.14
CA GLU A 535 14.29 -33.94 -4.41
C GLU A 535 15.64 -33.40 -4.89
N SER A 536 16.04 -32.22 -4.38
CA SER A 536 17.29 -31.54 -4.70
C SER A 536 17.83 -30.79 -3.47
N SER A 537 19.11 -30.43 -3.48
CA SER A 537 19.68 -29.54 -2.45
C SER A 537 19.02 -28.15 -2.41
N SER A 538 18.38 -27.73 -3.50
CA SER A 538 17.63 -26.47 -3.59
C SER A 538 16.26 -26.51 -2.91
N THR A 539 15.67 -27.69 -2.74
CA THR A 539 14.33 -27.89 -2.14
C THR A 539 14.39 -28.23 -0.65
N THR A 540 15.59 -28.36 -0.08
CA THR A 540 15.77 -28.63 1.36
C THR A 540 15.35 -27.46 2.24
N CYS A 541 14.75 -27.76 3.40
CA CYS A 541 14.37 -26.76 4.37
C CYS A 541 15.59 -25.97 4.87
N THR A 542 15.58 -24.65 4.72
CA THR A 542 16.70 -23.77 5.05
C THR A 542 16.24 -22.38 5.51
N PHE A 543 17.19 -21.55 5.91
CA PHE A 543 16.98 -20.16 6.22
C PHE A 543 16.96 -19.29 4.96
N PHE A 544 16.07 -18.30 4.97
CA PHE A 544 15.91 -17.30 3.93
C PHE A 544 16.02 -15.91 4.55
N VAL A 545 16.69 -15.01 3.83
CA VAL A 545 16.88 -13.61 4.24
C VAL A 545 16.64 -12.67 3.07
N CYS A 546 15.93 -11.58 3.34
CA CYS A 546 15.74 -10.46 2.43
C CYS A 546 16.23 -9.20 3.15
N THR A 547 17.42 -8.70 2.80
CA THR A 547 18.06 -7.56 3.48
C THR A 547 17.54 -6.23 2.97
N THR A 548 17.46 -6.08 1.64
CA THR A 548 16.98 -4.89 0.91
C THR A 548 16.06 -5.30 -0.23
N LYS A 549 15.49 -4.32 -0.95
CA LYS A 549 14.52 -4.57 -2.02
C LYS A 549 15.02 -5.62 -3.03
N GLY A 550 14.36 -6.79 -3.01
CA GLY A 550 14.24 -7.66 -4.18
C GLY A 550 15.20 -8.84 -4.32
N LYS A 551 16.13 -9.11 -3.39
CA LYS A 551 16.99 -10.31 -3.48
C LYS A 551 16.86 -11.22 -2.26
N LEU A 552 16.04 -12.25 -2.42
CA LEU A 552 15.95 -13.35 -1.48
C LEU A 552 17.24 -14.19 -1.55
N SER A 553 17.90 -14.35 -0.42
CA SER A 553 19.05 -15.24 -0.28
C SER A 553 18.68 -16.43 0.59
N ARG A 554 19.20 -17.61 0.27
CA ARG A 554 19.05 -18.83 1.06
C ARG A 554 20.37 -19.23 1.70
N TYR A 555 20.31 -19.86 2.87
CA TYR A 555 21.47 -20.44 3.52
C TYR A 555 21.74 -21.84 2.96
N THR A 556 22.98 -22.16 2.63
CA THR A 556 23.33 -23.46 2.04
C THR A 556 24.00 -24.40 3.02
N THR A 557 24.04 -25.69 2.68
CA THR A 557 24.74 -26.72 3.45
C THR A 557 26.23 -26.41 3.63
N ASN A 558 26.82 -25.66 2.69
CA ASN A 558 28.19 -25.16 2.75
C ASN A 558 28.34 -23.92 3.66
N LYS A 559 27.31 -23.58 4.45
CA LYS A 559 27.28 -22.47 5.41
C LYS A 559 27.44 -21.09 4.78
N LYS A 560 26.96 -20.92 3.54
CA LYS A 560 27.03 -19.67 2.77
C LYS A 560 25.64 -19.16 2.39
N TRP A 561 25.55 -17.87 2.13
CA TRP A 561 24.37 -17.23 1.58
C TRP A 561 24.46 -17.21 0.05
N GLU A 562 23.43 -17.74 -0.62
CA GLU A 562 23.32 -17.77 -2.08
C GLU A 562 22.00 -17.14 -2.51
N SER A 563 22.00 -16.46 -3.66
CA SER A 563 20.76 -15.90 -4.22
C SER A 563 19.80 -17.03 -4.61
N VAL A 564 18.51 -16.85 -4.34
CA VAL A 564 17.48 -17.72 -4.87
C VAL A 564 17.28 -17.38 -6.36
N GLU A 565 17.22 -18.41 -7.21
CA GLU A 565 17.06 -18.25 -8.66
C GLU A 565 15.65 -17.74 -9.04
N TYR A 566 14.64 -18.21 -8.32
CA TYR A 566 13.26 -17.78 -8.48
C TYR A 566 13.03 -16.39 -7.88
N ILE A 567 12.24 -15.56 -8.56
CA ILE A 567 11.87 -14.22 -8.09
C ILE A 567 10.67 -14.34 -7.16
N PHE A 568 10.89 -14.03 -5.88
CA PHE A 568 9.83 -13.89 -4.88
C PHE A 568 9.76 -12.45 -4.39
N GLU A 569 8.57 -11.85 -4.46
CA GLU A 569 8.32 -10.50 -3.94
C GLU A 569 8.14 -10.56 -2.42
N ILE A 570 9.24 -10.39 -1.68
CA ILE A 570 9.26 -10.44 -0.22
C ILE A 570 9.69 -9.09 0.36
N PRO A 571 8.92 -8.50 1.29
CA PRO A 571 9.31 -7.32 2.02
C PRO A 571 10.72 -7.43 2.61
N SER A 572 11.53 -6.39 2.41
CA SER A 572 12.87 -6.29 3.00
C SER A 572 12.83 -6.40 4.53
N LYS A 573 13.98 -6.68 5.15
CA LYS A 573 14.12 -6.94 6.58
C LYS A 573 13.30 -8.17 7.02
N SER A 574 13.39 -9.25 6.26
CA SER A 574 12.74 -10.52 6.60
C SER A 574 13.78 -11.63 6.74
N PHE A 575 13.64 -12.45 7.79
CA PHE A 575 14.51 -13.58 8.10
C PHE A 575 13.69 -14.72 8.70
N PHE A 576 13.62 -15.84 7.97
CA PHE A 576 12.72 -16.95 8.30
C PHE A 576 13.28 -18.30 7.86
N TYR A 577 12.71 -19.38 8.39
CA TYR A 577 12.99 -20.76 8.03
C TYR A 577 11.86 -21.31 7.17
N GLY A 578 12.19 -21.96 6.06
CA GLY A 578 11.22 -22.40 5.08
C GLY A 578 11.82 -23.36 4.05
N GLU A 579 11.12 -23.56 2.95
CA GLU A 579 11.55 -24.41 1.85
C GLU A 579 10.96 -23.95 0.50
N LEU A 580 11.66 -24.31 -0.58
CA LEU A 580 11.12 -24.21 -1.94
C LEU A 580 10.46 -25.55 -2.29
N VAL A 581 9.18 -25.51 -2.65
CA VAL A 581 8.39 -26.71 -2.98
C VAL A 581 7.63 -26.55 -4.29
N TYR A 582 7.35 -27.67 -4.93
CA TYR A 582 6.48 -27.71 -6.09
C TYR A 582 5.03 -27.93 -5.67
N GLU A 583 4.16 -27.01 -6.09
CA GLU A 583 2.71 -27.19 -6.09
C GLU A 583 2.28 -27.72 -7.45
N TYR A 584 1.41 -28.73 -7.44
CA TYR A 584 0.97 -29.42 -8.64
C TYR A 584 -0.47 -29.07 -8.97
N SER A 585 -0.77 -28.99 -10.27
CA SER A 585 -2.12 -28.86 -10.80
C SER A 585 -2.37 -29.92 -11.86
N GLY A 586 -3.52 -30.59 -11.79
CA GLY A 586 -3.84 -31.76 -12.62
C GLY A 586 -3.07 -33.02 -12.22
N GLU A 587 -3.48 -34.16 -12.75
CA GLU A 587 -2.91 -35.48 -12.44
C GLU A 587 -2.40 -36.19 -13.71
N GLY A 588 -1.42 -37.08 -13.54
CA GLY A 588 -0.85 -37.85 -14.64
C GLY A 588 -0.20 -36.98 -15.73
N ARG A 589 -0.54 -37.22 -17.00
CA ARG A 589 0.13 -36.56 -18.15
C ARG A 589 -0.18 -35.07 -18.28
N ILE A 590 -1.34 -34.61 -17.80
CA ILE A 590 -1.75 -33.20 -17.83
C ILE A 590 -1.22 -32.40 -16.64
N GLN A 591 -0.44 -33.04 -15.75
CA GLN A 591 0.11 -32.40 -14.56
C GLN A 591 1.09 -31.27 -14.93
N THR A 592 0.88 -30.13 -14.27
CA THR A 592 1.81 -28.99 -14.25
C THR A 592 2.30 -28.77 -12.84
N ARG A 593 3.46 -28.10 -12.69
CA ARG A 593 4.02 -27.77 -11.39
C ARG A 593 4.55 -26.33 -11.35
N VAL A 594 4.40 -25.68 -10.21
CA VAL A 594 4.89 -24.32 -9.96
C VAL A 594 5.79 -24.34 -8.72
N CYS A 595 6.96 -23.72 -8.81
CA CYS A 595 7.84 -23.53 -7.65
C CYS A 595 7.27 -22.44 -6.74
N THR A 596 7.17 -22.73 -5.45
CA THR A 596 6.57 -21.85 -4.44
C THR A 596 7.44 -21.83 -3.19
N LEU A 597 7.37 -20.74 -2.44
CA LEU A 597 8.12 -20.60 -1.19
C LEU A 597 7.19 -20.81 0.00
N HIS A 598 7.46 -21.83 0.80
CA HIS A 598 6.71 -22.12 2.01
C HIS A 598 7.52 -21.73 3.24
N ILE A 599 6.97 -20.81 4.04
CA ILE A 599 7.50 -20.40 5.34
C ILE A 599 7.04 -21.40 6.41
N ILE A 600 7.98 -21.92 7.19
CA ILE A 600 7.73 -22.88 8.29
C ILE A 600 7.61 -22.11 9.62
N ASP A 601 8.60 -21.28 9.94
CA ASP A 601 8.65 -20.43 11.14
C ASP A 601 9.55 -19.22 10.83
N ALA A 602 9.48 -18.14 11.62
CA ALA A 602 10.23 -16.93 11.33
C ALA A 602 10.79 -16.22 12.57
N VAL A 603 11.87 -15.48 12.36
CA VAL A 603 12.54 -14.64 13.37
C VAL A 603 12.13 -13.18 13.17
N LEU A 604 12.14 -12.72 11.92
CA LEU A 604 11.89 -11.33 11.53
C LEU A 604 11.01 -11.31 10.28
N LEU A 605 9.93 -10.53 10.28
CA LEU A 605 9.04 -10.35 9.13
C LEU A 605 8.90 -8.85 8.86
N GLY A 606 9.40 -8.37 7.71
CA GLY A 606 9.30 -6.96 7.31
C GLY A 606 9.73 -5.95 8.38
N GLY A 607 10.78 -6.27 9.15
CA GLY A 607 11.29 -5.46 10.26
C GLY A 607 10.64 -5.71 11.63
N LYS A 608 9.58 -6.53 11.71
CA LYS A 608 8.92 -6.92 12.96
C LYS A 608 9.57 -8.17 13.55
N ASP A 609 10.18 -8.04 14.72
CA ASP A 609 10.80 -9.15 15.44
C ASP A 609 9.74 -9.99 16.16
N ILE A 610 9.70 -11.28 15.84
CA ILE A 610 8.74 -12.23 16.38
C ILE A 610 9.40 -13.43 17.04
N ARG A 611 10.74 -13.42 17.15
CA ARG A 611 11.54 -14.59 17.53
C ARG A 611 11.27 -15.14 18.94
N ARG A 612 10.66 -14.32 19.80
CA ARG A 612 10.33 -14.66 21.20
C ARG A 612 8.84 -14.92 21.45
N LEU A 613 7.99 -14.83 20.41
CA LEU A 613 6.58 -15.21 20.52
C LEU A 613 6.43 -16.73 20.57
N PRO A 614 5.35 -17.29 21.15
CA PRO A 614 5.05 -18.72 21.07
C PRO A 614 4.95 -19.22 19.62
N LEU A 615 5.28 -20.50 19.39
CA LEU A 615 5.31 -21.10 18.04
C LEU A 615 4.01 -20.83 17.26
N ASN A 616 2.85 -21.09 17.86
CA ASN A 616 1.57 -20.87 17.16
C ASN A 616 1.38 -19.41 16.74
N LYS A 617 1.84 -18.46 17.55
CA LYS A 617 1.76 -17.03 17.22
C LYS A 617 2.74 -16.65 16.11
N ARG A 618 3.97 -17.20 16.11
CA ARG A 618 4.94 -16.97 15.02
C ARG A 618 4.40 -17.50 13.69
N VAL A 619 3.86 -18.71 13.68
CA VAL A 619 3.29 -19.33 12.46
C VAL A 619 2.05 -18.58 11.98
N SER A 620 1.19 -18.14 12.90
CA SER A 620 0.05 -17.28 12.55
C SER A 620 0.51 -15.96 11.91
N MET A 621 1.61 -15.36 12.38
CA MET A 621 2.21 -14.19 11.76
C MET A 621 2.86 -14.50 10.40
N CYS A 622 3.48 -15.66 10.22
CA CYS A 622 3.96 -16.13 8.91
C CYS A 622 2.80 -16.26 7.91
N ALA A 623 1.65 -16.81 8.34
CA ALA A 623 0.46 -16.93 7.51
C ALA A 623 -0.10 -15.56 7.12
N LYS A 624 -0.21 -14.63 8.09
CA LYS A 624 -0.62 -13.24 7.84
C LYS A 624 0.34 -12.53 6.87
N PHE A 625 1.65 -12.69 7.06
CA PHE A 625 2.68 -12.14 6.20
C PHE A 625 2.58 -12.69 4.77
N ALA A 626 2.50 -14.01 4.59
CA ALA A 626 2.32 -14.64 3.29
C ALA A 626 1.04 -14.15 2.60
N LYS A 627 -0.08 -14.04 3.34
CA LYS A 627 -1.36 -13.50 2.82
C LYS A 627 -1.22 -12.05 2.30
N SER A 628 -0.37 -11.23 2.92
CA SER A 628 -0.18 -9.82 2.53
C SER A 628 0.56 -9.62 1.21
N ILE A 629 1.40 -10.58 0.83
CA ILE A 629 2.29 -10.46 -0.34
C ILE A 629 1.92 -11.41 -1.47
N SER A 630 1.18 -12.49 -1.17
CA SER A 630 0.72 -13.44 -2.18
C SER A 630 -0.29 -12.81 -3.14
N LYS A 631 -0.20 -13.21 -4.41
CA LYS A 631 -1.00 -12.70 -5.54
C LYS A 631 -1.63 -13.86 -6.32
N PRO A 632 -2.38 -14.78 -5.67
CA PRO A 632 -2.86 -16.02 -6.28
C PRO A 632 -3.79 -15.83 -7.48
N TYR A 633 -4.48 -14.69 -7.56
CA TYR A 633 -5.44 -14.40 -8.63
C TYR A 633 -4.86 -13.52 -9.75
N LYS A 634 -3.59 -13.10 -9.64
CA LYS A 634 -2.95 -12.26 -10.65
C LYS A 634 -2.59 -13.13 -11.87
N PRO A 635 -2.94 -12.73 -13.09
CA PRO A 635 -2.56 -13.48 -14.28
C PRO A 635 -1.04 -13.55 -14.44
N GLY A 636 -0.54 -14.71 -14.89
CA GLY A 636 0.90 -14.98 -15.06
C GLY A 636 1.45 -15.96 -14.02
N ASN A 637 2.68 -16.42 -14.23
CA ASN A 637 3.34 -17.40 -13.37
C ASN A 637 4.05 -16.70 -12.19
N THR A 638 3.28 -15.94 -11.40
CA THR A 638 3.81 -15.24 -10.21
C THR A 638 4.14 -16.27 -9.14
N ALA A 639 5.38 -16.27 -8.65
CA ALA A 639 5.81 -17.23 -7.64
C ALA A 639 5.05 -17.00 -6.33
N LEU A 640 4.34 -18.04 -5.85
CA LEU A 640 3.50 -17.94 -4.66
C LEU A 640 4.31 -18.10 -3.38
N ILE A 641 3.84 -17.44 -2.32
CA ILE A 641 4.40 -17.52 -0.98
C ILE A 641 3.30 -17.97 -0.03
N ARG A 642 3.61 -18.97 0.80
CA ARG A 642 2.67 -19.56 1.76
C ARG A 642 3.31 -19.73 3.12
N SER A 643 2.49 -19.83 4.16
CA SER A 643 2.91 -20.42 5.42
C SER A 643 2.47 -21.88 5.45
N LYS A 644 3.30 -22.77 5.99
CA LYS A 644 2.91 -24.16 6.22
C LYS A 644 1.77 -24.24 7.23
N PRO A 645 0.79 -25.13 7.02
CA PRO A 645 -0.19 -25.44 8.04
C PRO A 645 0.50 -26.13 9.22
N ILE A 646 0.06 -25.78 10.43
CA ILE A 646 0.55 -26.34 11.69
C ILE A 646 -0.55 -27.19 12.31
N PHE A 647 -0.20 -28.39 12.76
CA PHE A 647 -1.10 -29.35 13.37
C PHE A 647 -0.58 -29.73 14.75
N LYS A 648 -1.46 -30.06 15.71
CA LYS A 648 -1.03 -30.63 16.99
C LYS A 648 -0.64 -32.09 16.78
N LEU A 649 0.38 -32.57 17.49
CA LEU A 649 0.80 -33.98 17.40
C LEU A 649 -0.33 -34.95 17.77
N GLY A 650 -1.19 -34.56 18.73
CA GLY A 650 -2.38 -35.34 19.09
C GLY A 650 -3.36 -35.58 17.93
N ASP A 651 -3.36 -34.71 16.92
CA ASP A 651 -4.31 -34.73 15.80
C ASP A 651 -3.72 -35.39 14.53
N ILE A 652 -2.65 -36.18 14.67
CA ILE A 652 -1.94 -36.75 13.52
C ILE A 652 -2.83 -37.64 12.62
N SER A 653 -3.77 -38.38 13.21
CA SER A 653 -4.72 -39.20 12.45
C SER A 653 -5.66 -38.34 11.59
N GLN A 654 -6.10 -37.18 12.11
CA GLN A 654 -6.93 -36.23 11.37
C GLN A 654 -6.17 -35.58 10.21
N PHE A 655 -4.86 -35.36 10.37
CA PHE A 655 -4.02 -34.88 9.28
C PHE A 655 -3.99 -35.89 8.12
N PHE A 656 -3.76 -37.18 8.40
CA PHE A 656 -3.75 -38.20 7.34
C PHE A 656 -5.12 -38.38 6.68
N SER A 657 -6.23 -38.22 7.41
CA SER A 657 -7.58 -38.29 6.82
C SER A 657 -7.88 -37.14 5.84
N GLN A 658 -7.11 -36.05 5.89
CA GLN A 658 -7.23 -34.93 4.93
C GLN A 658 -6.40 -35.15 3.67
N MET A 659 -5.56 -36.19 3.63
CA MET A 659 -4.72 -36.52 2.48
C MET A 659 -5.44 -37.51 1.56
N ARG A 660 -5.11 -37.46 0.27
CA ARG A 660 -5.52 -38.49 -0.70
C ARG A 660 -4.38 -38.84 -1.64
N HIS A 661 -4.51 -39.96 -2.36
CA HIS A 661 -3.60 -40.28 -3.44
C HIS A 661 -3.80 -39.34 -4.64
N TYR A 662 -2.69 -38.88 -5.18
CA TYR A 662 -2.58 -38.16 -6.45
C TYR A 662 -1.67 -38.94 -7.39
N THR A 663 -2.05 -38.97 -8.66
CA THR A 663 -1.22 -39.55 -9.72
C THR A 663 -0.22 -38.53 -10.23
N LEU A 664 1.07 -38.78 -10.03
CA LEU A 664 2.14 -37.94 -10.56
C LEU A 664 2.43 -38.25 -12.04
N LYS A 665 3.21 -37.37 -12.70
CA LYS A 665 3.53 -37.49 -14.13
C LYS A 665 4.29 -38.78 -14.49
N ASP A 666 5.00 -39.38 -13.54
CA ASP A 666 5.69 -40.66 -13.66
C ASP A 666 4.77 -41.87 -13.39
N ASN A 667 3.44 -41.65 -13.30
CA ASN A 667 2.41 -42.61 -12.90
C ASN A 667 2.54 -43.13 -11.45
N SER A 668 3.42 -42.56 -10.63
CA SER A 668 3.46 -42.92 -9.21
C SER A 668 2.24 -42.37 -8.46
N GLN A 669 1.68 -43.19 -7.57
CA GLN A 669 0.66 -42.76 -6.60
C GLN A 669 1.35 -42.27 -5.33
N ARG A 670 0.97 -41.07 -4.87
CA ARG A 670 1.53 -40.45 -3.67
C ARG A 670 0.44 -39.72 -2.88
N TYR A 671 0.53 -39.76 -1.56
CA TYR A 671 -0.32 -38.93 -0.70
C TYR A 671 -0.01 -37.45 -0.90
N GLY A 672 -1.05 -36.65 -1.12
CA GLY A 672 -0.98 -35.20 -1.25
C GLY A 672 -2.06 -34.49 -0.44
N ILE A 673 -1.83 -33.20 -0.21
CA ILE A 673 -2.71 -32.28 0.52
C ILE A 673 -3.23 -31.24 -0.48
N ALA A 674 -4.55 -31.07 -0.53
CA ALA A 674 -5.16 -30.02 -1.35
C ALA A 674 -4.86 -28.62 -0.79
N LEU A 675 -4.65 -27.65 -1.69
CA LEU A 675 -4.38 -26.25 -1.33
C LEU A 675 -5.66 -25.42 -1.59
N ASN A 676 -6.33 -25.00 -0.52
CA ASN A 676 -7.71 -24.50 -0.54
C ASN A 676 -7.93 -23.11 -1.19
N ASP A 677 -6.89 -22.38 -1.55
CA ASP A 677 -6.98 -21.00 -2.05
C ASP A 677 -7.06 -20.88 -3.57
N VAL A 678 -6.69 -21.94 -4.29
CA VAL A 678 -6.78 -22.02 -5.76
C VAL A 678 -7.30 -23.41 -6.11
N ASN A 679 -8.58 -23.47 -6.52
CA ASN A 679 -9.21 -24.71 -6.98
C ASN A 679 -8.22 -25.47 -7.88
N THR A 680 -8.00 -26.76 -7.59
CA THR A 680 -7.15 -27.74 -8.31
C THR A 680 -5.66 -27.89 -7.93
N LYS A 681 -5.11 -27.08 -7.00
CA LYS A 681 -3.71 -27.25 -6.57
C LYS A 681 -3.53 -28.22 -5.40
N PHE A 682 -2.41 -28.94 -5.39
CA PHE A 682 -2.01 -29.82 -4.29
C PHE A 682 -0.50 -29.84 -4.04
N PHE A 683 -0.13 -30.22 -2.83
CA PHE A 683 1.24 -30.38 -2.37
C PHE A 683 1.49 -31.83 -1.94
N VAL A 684 2.64 -32.40 -2.33
CA VAL A 684 3.03 -33.77 -1.98
C VAL A 684 4.17 -33.74 -0.95
N PRO A 685 3.89 -34.03 0.33
CA PRO A 685 4.92 -34.07 1.35
C PRO A 685 5.87 -35.27 1.18
N GLY A 686 7.09 -35.13 1.69
CA GLY A 686 8.05 -36.22 1.86
C GLY A 686 8.52 -36.42 3.29
N GLY A 687 7.81 -35.83 4.25
CA GLY A 687 8.09 -35.98 5.67
C GLY A 687 7.27 -35.02 6.52
N ILE A 688 7.45 -35.15 7.82
CA ILE A 688 6.86 -34.29 8.84
C ILE A 688 7.97 -33.75 9.74
N MET A 689 7.95 -32.46 10.01
CA MET A 689 8.84 -31.81 10.97
C MET A 689 8.06 -31.42 12.22
N LEU A 690 8.54 -31.83 13.40
CA LEU A 690 7.91 -31.57 14.68
C LEU A 690 8.66 -30.48 15.43
N PHE A 691 7.91 -29.58 16.05
CA PHE A 691 8.41 -28.47 16.86
C PHE A 691 7.72 -28.46 18.21
N CYS A 692 8.51 -28.26 19.27
CA CYS A 692 7.99 -28.09 20.62
C CYS A 692 7.72 -26.60 20.89
N GLU A 693 6.49 -26.28 21.31
CA GLU A 693 6.09 -24.92 21.70
C GLU A 693 6.53 -24.58 23.13
N ILE A 694 6.73 -25.58 23.97
CA ILE A 694 7.12 -25.40 25.37
C ILE A 694 8.64 -25.35 25.50
N CYS A 695 9.13 -24.42 26.31
CA CYS A 695 10.55 -24.25 26.60
C CYS A 695 11.12 -25.54 27.23
N HIS A 696 12.37 -25.87 26.93
CA HIS A 696 13.03 -27.10 27.37
C HIS A 696 12.98 -27.39 28.88
N ASN A 697 12.87 -26.35 29.70
CA ASN A 697 12.75 -26.44 31.17
C ASN A 697 11.37 -26.90 31.65
N PHE A 698 10.38 -26.98 30.76
CA PHE A 698 9.02 -27.35 31.09
C PHE A 698 8.55 -28.54 30.27
N TYR A 699 7.51 -29.21 30.75
CA TYR A 699 6.63 -30.07 29.94
C TYR A 699 5.21 -30.00 30.49
N SER A 700 4.20 -30.24 29.66
CA SER A 700 2.81 -30.28 30.12
C SER A 700 2.31 -31.70 30.39
N LYS A 701 1.36 -31.86 31.31
CA LYS A 701 0.59 -33.12 31.50
C LYS A 701 -0.86 -32.79 31.87
N ILE A 702 -1.77 -33.74 31.67
CA ILE A 702 -3.14 -33.63 32.15
C ILE A 702 -3.20 -34.12 33.60
N SER A 703 -3.77 -33.30 34.49
CA SER A 703 -3.99 -33.68 35.89
C SER A 703 -5.07 -34.75 35.97
N LYS A 704 -4.77 -35.89 36.60
CA LYS A 704 -5.75 -36.97 36.84
C LYS A 704 -6.93 -36.54 37.72
N SER A 705 -6.70 -35.63 38.67
CA SER A 705 -7.73 -35.19 39.61
C SER A 705 -8.62 -34.07 39.08
N GLN A 706 -8.10 -33.19 38.22
CA GLN A 706 -8.83 -32.02 37.72
C GLN A 706 -9.16 -32.09 36.23
N ASN A 707 -8.64 -33.08 35.50
CA ASN A 707 -8.70 -33.21 34.05
C ASN A 707 -8.31 -31.91 33.31
N LYS A 708 -7.28 -31.23 33.82
CA LYS A 708 -6.77 -29.95 33.31
C LYS A 708 -5.29 -30.03 33.02
N LEU A 709 -4.85 -29.35 31.97
CA LEU A 709 -3.45 -29.23 31.59
C LEU A 709 -2.68 -28.42 32.66
N TYR A 710 -1.60 -28.98 33.17
CA TYR A 710 -0.62 -28.30 34.01
C TYR A 710 0.77 -28.38 33.39
N TYR A 711 1.66 -27.49 33.80
CA TYR A 711 3.04 -27.41 33.33
C TYR A 711 4.00 -27.70 34.48
N TYR A 712 4.86 -28.69 34.31
CA TYR A 712 5.89 -29.03 35.28
C TYR A 712 7.20 -28.34 34.94
N ASP A 713 7.74 -27.59 35.89
CA ASP A 713 9.07 -26.99 35.83
C ASP A 713 10.12 -28.00 36.27
N LYS A 714 11.00 -28.38 35.34
CA LYS A 714 12.08 -29.34 35.57
C LYS A 714 13.20 -28.79 36.45
N VAL A 715 13.34 -27.46 36.56
CA VAL A 715 14.41 -26.80 37.30
C VAL A 715 14.03 -26.66 38.77
N HIS A 716 12.81 -26.14 39.03
CA HIS A 716 12.33 -25.93 40.39
C HIS A 716 11.49 -27.09 40.94
N HIS A 717 11.24 -28.12 40.13
CA HIS A 717 10.43 -29.29 40.47
C HIS A 717 8.99 -28.95 40.92
N MET A 718 8.38 -27.93 40.31
CA MET A 718 7.05 -27.44 40.66
C MET A 718 6.05 -27.55 39.49
N SER A 719 4.79 -27.83 39.82
CA SER A 719 3.68 -27.89 38.86
C SER A 719 2.83 -26.64 38.92
N TYR A 720 2.49 -26.07 37.77
CA TYR A 720 1.67 -24.88 37.65
C TYR A 720 0.49 -25.11 36.70
N PHE A 721 -0.72 -24.78 37.15
CA PHE A 721 -1.83 -24.55 36.23
C PHE A 721 -1.69 -23.17 35.60
N LYS A 722 -2.08 -23.03 34.33
CA LYS A 722 -1.91 -21.78 33.57
C LYS A 722 -2.51 -20.55 34.28
N SER A 723 -3.63 -20.73 34.99
CA SER A 723 -4.31 -19.64 35.71
C SER A 723 -3.54 -19.10 36.92
N ASN A 724 -2.71 -19.95 37.55
CA ASN A 724 -2.05 -19.66 38.82
C ASN A 724 -0.52 -19.61 38.65
N MET A 725 -0.03 -19.62 37.40
CA MET A 725 1.40 -19.59 37.10
C MET A 725 1.96 -18.17 37.36
N PRO A 726 3.04 -18.02 38.14
CA PRO A 726 3.70 -16.73 38.32
C PRO A 726 4.09 -16.10 36.97
N ARG A 727 4.01 -14.77 36.87
CA ARG A 727 4.26 -14.03 35.62
C ARG A 727 5.65 -14.31 35.03
N GLU A 728 6.66 -14.45 35.88
CA GLU A 728 8.02 -14.79 35.47
C GLU A 728 8.10 -16.15 34.78
N MET A 729 7.49 -17.17 35.39
CA MET A 729 7.42 -18.51 34.80
C MET A 729 6.58 -18.52 33.53
N SER A 730 5.46 -17.79 33.52
CA SER A 730 4.61 -17.68 32.32
C SER A 730 5.34 -17.04 31.14
N ASN A 731 6.23 -16.09 31.37
CA ASN A 731 7.05 -15.48 30.33
C ASN A 731 8.14 -16.43 29.79
N MET A 732 8.57 -17.41 30.59
CA MET A 732 9.59 -18.40 30.22
C MET A 732 9.00 -19.72 29.69
N LEU A 733 7.68 -19.91 29.81
CA LEU A 733 7.00 -21.15 29.48
C LEU A 733 7.16 -21.53 28.00
N HIS A 734 7.03 -20.55 27.10
CA HIS A 734 7.05 -20.80 25.67
C HIS A 734 8.45 -20.73 25.07
N ALA A 735 8.74 -21.66 24.17
CA ALA A 735 9.99 -21.73 23.44
C ALA A 735 10.13 -20.57 22.44
N SER A 736 11.29 -19.91 22.47
CA SER A 736 11.72 -19.01 21.39
C SER A 736 11.95 -19.78 20.09
N PHE A 737 12.05 -19.06 18.98
CA PHE A 737 12.38 -19.63 17.66
C PHE A 737 13.59 -20.57 17.76
N ARG A 738 14.69 -20.08 18.37
CA ARG A 738 15.93 -20.85 18.50
C ARG A 738 15.76 -22.12 19.33
N ASN A 739 15.00 -22.07 20.43
CA ASN A 739 14.76 -23.25 21.27
C ASN A 739 13.92 -24.31 20.54
N SER A 740 12.85 -23.89 19.85
CA SER A 740 12.04 -24.79 19.02
C SER A 740 12.86 -25.36 17.85
N PHE A 741 13.67 -24.53 17.18
CA PHE A 741 14.46 -24.91 16.02
C PHE A 741 15.52 -25.96 16.36
N ILE A 742 16.32 -25.76 17.43
CA ILE A 742 17.40 -26.70 17.79
C ILE A 742 16.83 -28.07 18.20
N ARG A 743 15.65 -28.08 18.84
CA ARG A 743 15.00 -29.31 19.35
C ARG A 743 14.09 -29.99 18.34
N ARG A 744 14.03 -29.50 17.11
CA ARG A 744 13.10 -30.02 16.10
C ARG A 744 13.40 -31.48 15.76
N LEU A 745 12.33 -32.23 15.54
CA LEU A 745 12.39 -33.64 15.16
C LEU A 745 11.93 -33.78 13.71
N LEU A 746 12.52 -34.72 12.99
CA LEU A 746 12.24 -34.96 11.58
C LEU A 746 11.83 -36.42 11.37
N TRP A 747 10.60 -36.64 10.94
CA TRP A 747 10.16 -37.92 10.41
C TRP A 747 10.17 -37.85 8.88
N LYS A 748 11.24 -38.39 8.26
CA LYS A 748 11.44 -38.38 6.81
C LYS A 748 10.80 -39.62 6.19
N TRP A 749 10.13 -39.44 5.04
CA TRP A 749 9.53 -40.54 4.27
C TRP A 749 10.49 -40.96 3.17
N THR A 750 11.21 -42.04 3.40
CA THR A 750 12.12 -42.69 2.45
C THR A 750 11.40 -43.79 1.65
N ASN A 751 10.29 -44.31 2.17
CA ASN A 751 9.45 -45.33 1.53
C ASN A 751 7.97 -44.93 1.62
N THR A 752 7.20 -45.13 0.54
CA THR A 752 5.76 -44.84 0.53
C THR A 752 4.97 -45.67 1.53
N ASN A 753 5.39 -46.90 1.82
CA ASN A 753 4.73 -47.76 2.80
C ASN A 753 4.77 -47.17 4.23
N GLN A 754 5.63 -46.18 4.52
CA GLN A 754 5.69 -45.54 5.84
C GLN A 754 4.41 -44.78 6.19
N VAL A 755 3.65 -44.33 5.18
CA VAL A 755 2.46 -43.47 5.38
C VAL A 755 1.15 -44.16 5.00
N GLU A 756 1.23 -45.32 4.34
CA GLU A 756 0.06 -46.14 4.03
C GLU A 756 -0.59 -46.66 5.31
N GLU A 757 -1.91 -46.68 5.32
CA GLU A 757 -2.67 -47.29 6.40
C GLU A 757 -2.55 -48.82 6.31
N ASN A 758 -2.05 -49.46 7.37
CA ASN A 758 -1.69 -50.88 7.38
C ASN A 758 -0.62 -51.26 6.32
N GLY A 759 0.29 -50.33 6.00
CA GLY A 759 1.40 -50.58 5.08
C GLY A 759 2.33 -51.68 5.58
N VAL A 760 2.85 -52.52 4.67
CA VAL A 760 3.82 -53.55 5.03
C VAL A 760 5.10 -52.90 5.54
N LYS A 761 5.55 -53.28 6.74
CA LYS A 761 6.83 -52.83 7.30
C LYS A 761 7.98 -53.54 6.58
N VAL A 762 8.69 -52.79 5.75
CA VAL A 762 9.77 -53.28 4.87
C VAL A 762 11.15 -53.09 5.52
N ASP A 763 11.33 -52.08 6.35
CA ASP A 763 12.59 -51.79 7.05
C ASP A 763 12.32 -51.59 8.55
N PRO A 764 12.93 -52.40 9.44
CA PRO A 764 12.73 -52.27 10.88
C PRO A 764 13.41 -51.04 11.49
N ASN A 765 14.28 -50.34 10.75
CA ASN A 765 15.05 -49.18 11.25
C ASN A 765 14.38 -47.83 10.95
N ILE A 766 13.13 -47.83 10.47
CA ILE A 766 12.38 -46.62 10.17
C ILE A 766 11.00 -46.65 10.83
N LEU A 767 10.48 -45.47 11.10
CA LEU A 767 9.19 -45.29 11.75
C LEU A 767 8.04 -45.28 10.73
N TYR A 768 6.94 -45.97 11.06
CA TYR A 768 5.71 -46.03 10.26
C TYR A 768 4.58 -45.23 10.89
N ARG A 769 3.57 -44.86 10.09
CA ARG A 769 2.35 -44.15 10.52
C ARG A 769 1.71 -44.82 11.73
N ASP A 770 1.55 -46.14 11.69
CA ASP A 770 0.92 -46.91 12.77
C ASP A 770 1.69 -46.77 14.09
N ASP A 771 3.03 -46.72 14.04
CA ASP A 771 3.87 -46.58 15.24
C ASP A 771 3.63 -45.23 15.94
N ILE A 772 3.52 -44.15 15.16
CA ILE A 772 3.24 -42.82 15.71
C ILE A 772 1.81 -42.73 16.22
N GLN A 773 0.84 -43.32 15.51
CA GLN A 773 -0.56 -43.33 15.95
C GLN A 773 -0.71 -44.09 17.28
N VAL A 774 -0.09 -45.27 17.41
CA VAL A 774 -0.06 -46.04 18.66
C VAL A 774 0.61 -45.24 19.77
N PHE A 775 1.74 -44.58 19.49
CA PHE A 775 2.40 -43.70 20.46
C PHE A 775 1.47 -42.58 20.96
N VAL A 776 0.77 -41.89 20.05
CA VAL A 776 -0.15 -40.79 20.39
C VAL A 776 -1.33 -41.29 21.22
N VAL A 777 -1.91 -42.44 20.89
CA VAL A 777 -3.00 -43.06 21.67
C VAL A 777 -2.51 -43.43 23.07
N ASN A 778 -1.34 -44.06 23.19
CA ASN A 778 -0.76 -44.42 24.48
C ASN A 778 -0.49 -43.20 25.34
N LYS A 779 0.01 -42.09 24.77
CA LYS A 779 0.25 -40.84 25.49
C LYS A 779 -1.02 -40.03 25.80
N HIS A 780 -2.12 -40.26 25.10
CA HIS A 780 -3.43 -39.67 25.47
C HIS A 780 -4.05 -40.36 26.69
N ASN A 781 -3.81 -41.65 26.85
CA ASN A 781 -4.39 -42.49 27.91
C ASN A 781 -3.59 -42.45 29.23
N VAL A 782 -2.44 -41.76 29.26
CA VAL A 782 -1.50 -41.67 30.39
C VAL A 782 -1.42 -40.22 30.88
#